data_AF-A0A9P3CQZ7-F1
#
_entry.id   AF-A0A9P3CQZ7-F1
#
_cell.length_a   1.000
_cell.length_b   1.000
_cell.length_c   1.000
_cell.angle_alpha   90.00
_cell.angle_beta   90.00
_cell.angle_gamma   90.00
#
_symmetry.space_group_name_H-M   'P 1'
#
loop_
_entity.id
_entity.type
_entity.pdbx_description
1 polymer ?
#
loop_
_entity_poly.entity_id
_entity_poly.type
_entity_poly.pdbx_seq_one_letter_code
_entity_poly.pdbx_strand_id
1 'polypeptide(L)'
;MILDTYGSLLWNEPTKYGKSWALDVMHFKNEPHLVFWASKDPDSEVGHWYMLNSTYDEVQEIKPSPGWVSDDHDFDLTPDETAILVVNKGIPFDLSPVGGPRHGWLRDNGIQEIDVTTGELLFHWEISKHYDLEESYHAFTPGWAEDPEHPFEPFVLNSAQADAKGNYLVSSRHLSSIAYVDGKTGELLWKLGGKKNEFTDLSPGMKRNATFFNGQHHARIIDNESNDETIVMTIFDNGFGAQEESHRTTGKIVRLNVKRMTAELLHEPCQNQDQPLSTESRGSMQILPNGNRLIGYGIVPSWAEFAPDGRLRCDVHYAPEVGFNTQEAFSYRVLRRQWVGKPRHGPSVVTDDKGLVHVSWNGATEVVSWELQSHEELSNDPNEEPAGSFGMTRRTGFETTLHQPNAPGARYFKVAARDSKGELLGVSEPFPNIGAAPGLTAKLDLRKDVAPERTDLMVGVYQDDEGNIYTLPAVIEARRALFADPNWHHGYRPSQIGSTTFLHACTSLFFGEDSILVEQRRVAATQCLGASGACYMAACLLKKHHVASPTVFMPHETWSNHANIFEHAGHQVHELPYFDARNGDVDYDSLLSAANRIPPESVLVLQTAGQNPTGCDLTNEQWSQLAGTCATRGHLIIFDAAYYGMAKANVPVILAATFSKALGLYSERVGVLCVTAPDSEICHRLEMQLRLMTRYETGGYPAFGANIVELILTSPDLRAQWEADVKTMASQLQVRRKRLRALLEELQTPGNWESITNQKGMFCLMRLTHHELKMLRKVHHVYLQDNGRLSISGITNANIEHVAKSIDSVIRASSQVANGNGRH
;
A
#
# COMPACT_ATOMS: atom_id res chain seq x y z
N MET A 1 1.44 -17.59 7.13
CA MET A 1 1.08 -16.69 8.26
C MET A 1 1.78 -17.17 9.53
N ILE A 2 2.22 -16.25 10.39
CA ILE A 2 2.80 -16.51 11.71
C ILE A 2 1.95 -15.80 12.78
N LEU A 3 1.62 -16.52 13.86
CA LEU A 3 0.90 -15.99 15.01
C LEU A 3 1.77 -16.05 16.26
N ASP A 4 1.52 -15.14 17.22
CA ASP A 4 2.09 -15.27 18.56
C ASP A 4 1.31 -16.29 19.41
N THR A 5 1.78 -16.53 20.64
CA THR A 5 1.16 -17.49 21.57
C THR A 5 -0.24 -17.07 22.06
N TYR A 6 -0.65 -15.83 21.80
CA TYR A 6 -1.98 -15.31 22.12
C TYR A 6 -2.91 -15.31 20.88
N GLY A 7 -2.42 -15.79 19.73
CA GLY A 7 -3.16 -15.82 18.47
C GLY A 7 -3.15 -14.48 17.71
N SER A 8 -2.32 -13.51 18.12
CA SER A 8 -2.18 -12.26 17.36
C SER A 8 -1.31 -12.49 16.12
N LEU A 9 -1.70 -11.87 15.01
CA LEU A 9 -0.89 -11.87 13.81
C LEU A 9 0.48 -11.25 14.08
N LEU A 10 1.55 -11.93 13.66
CA LEU A 10 2.92 -11.38 13.66
C LEU A 10 3.39 -11.07 12.25
N TRP A 11 3.15 -12.00 11.32
CA TRP A 11 3.59 -11.83 9.95
C TRP A 11 2.67 -12.54 8.96
N ASN A 12 2.37 -11.86 7.86
CA ASN A 12 1.71 -12.44 6.70
C ASN A 12 2.28 -11.84 5.40
N GLU A 13 2.36 -12.65 4.36
CA GLU A 13 2.77 -12.24 3.01
C GLU A 13 1.89 -12.96 1.97
N PRO A 14 0.69 -12.44 1.66
CA PRO A 14 -0.24 -13.10 0.75
C PRO A 14 0.03 -12.77 -0.72
N THR A 15 0.92 -11.82 -1.05
CA THR A 15 1.04 -11.27 -2.40
C THR A 15 2.25 -11.80 -3.17
N LYS A 16 3.39 -11.99 -2.50
CA LYS A 16 4.65 -12.30 -3.19
C LYS A 16 4.73 -13.75 -3.71
N TYR A 17 4.24 -14.71 -2.94
CA TYR A 17 4.51 -16.14 -3.17
C TYR A 17 3.30 -16.97 -3.62
N GLY A 18 2.09 -16.38 -3.67
CA GLY A 18 0.87 -17.12 -4.01
C GLY A 18 0.49 -18.15 -2.96
N LYS A 19 0.19 -19.39 -3.39
CA LYS A 19 -0.15 -20.52 -2.52
C LYS A 19 1.11 -20.96 -1.76
N SER A 20 1.04 -21.08 -0.44
CA SER A 20 2.19 -21.47 0.39
C SER A 20 1.83 -22.47 1.49
N TRP A 21 2.75 -23.40 1.77
CA TRP A 21 2.53 -24.51 2.70
C TRP A 21 3.75 -24.80 3.57
N ALA A 22 3.52 -25.60 4.62
CA ALA A 22 4.56 -26.19 5.46
C ALA A 22 5.62 -25.20 6.00
N LEU A 23 5.19 -24.01 6.42
CA LEU A 23 6.06 -23.00 7.02
C LEU A 23 6.70 -23.52 8.33
N ASP A 24 8.02 -23.43 8.40
CA ASP A 24 8.81 -23.76 9.58
C ASP A 24 10.01 -22.80 9.77
N VAL A 25 10.67 -22.88 10.92
CA VAL A 25 11.96 -22.23 11.20
C VAL A 25 13.06 -23.29 11.26
N MET A 26 14.06 -23.16 10.40
CA MET A 26 15.22 -24.08 10.30
C MET A 26 16.54 -23.30 10.34
N HIS A 27 17.65 -23.96 10.64
CA HIS A 27 18.95 -23.30 10.78
C HIS A 27 19.84 -23.56 9.57
N PHE A 28 20.20 -22.50 8.86
CA PHE A 28 21.16 -22.53 7.75
C PHE A 28 22.34 -21.63 8.12
N LYS A 29 23.57 -22.14 8.01
CA LYS A 29 24.79 -21.41 8.44
C LYS A 29 24.71 -20.94 9.90
N ASN A 30 24.13 -21.79 10.77
CA ASN A 30 23.84 -21.52 12.19
C ASN A 30 22.88 -20.35 12.47
N GLU A 31 22.21 -19.80 11.45
CA GLU A 31 21.23 -18.73 11.60
C GLU A 31 19.81 -19.24 11.33
N PRO A 32 18.79 -18.79 12.08
CA PRO A 32 17.41 -19.20 11.85
C PRO A 32 16.85 -18.55 10.58
N HIS A 33 16.14 -19.36 9.79
CA HIS A 33 15.48 -18.95 8.57
C HIS A 33 14.05 -19.49 8.53
N LEU A 34 13.14 -18.73 7.94
CA LEU A 34 11.81 -19.23 7.58
C LEU A 34 11.92 -20.05 6.31
N VAL A 35 11.39 -21.27 6.33
CA VAL A 35 11.37 -22.17 5.18
C VAL A 35 9.95 -22.58 4.88
N PHE A 36 9.53 -22.49 3.62
CA PHE A 36 8.20 -22.89 3.18
C PHE A 36 8.17 -23.22 1.69
N TRP A 37 7.23 -24.08 1.30
CA TRP A 37 6.93 -24.33 -0.10
C TRP A 37 5.99 -23.24 -0.63
N ALA A 38 6.17 -22.80 -1.87
CA ALA A 38 5.22 -21.92 -2.52
C ALA A 38 5.11 -22.10 -4.04
N SER A 39 3.93 -21.77 -4.58
CA SER A 39 3.62 -21.66 -6.00
C SER A 39 2.94 -20.32 -6.31
N LYS A 40 3.49 -19.59 -7.28
CA LYS A 40 2.94 -18.32 -7.78
C LYS A 40 1.65 -18.50 -8.57
N ASP A 41 1.47 -19.68 -9.17
CA ASP A 41 0.23 -20.05 -9.84
C ASP A 41 -0.64 -20.82 -8.84
N PRO A 42 -1.76 -20.24 -8.39
CA PRO A 42 -2.63 -20.86 -7.38
C PRO A 42 -3.21 -22.20 -7.84
N ASP A 43 -3.32 -22.43 -9.16
CA ASP A 43 -3.84 -23.65 -9.76
C ASP A 43 -2.73 -24.66 -10.08
N SER A 44 -1.46 -24.28 -9.91
CA SER A 44 -0.32 -25.17 -10.18
C SER A 44 0.08 -25.98 -8.95
N GLU A 45 0.33 -27.27 -9.18
CA GLU A 45 0.98 -28.17 -8.23
C GLU A 45 2.50 -28.09 -8.29
N VAL A 46 3.05 -27.24 -9.16
CA VAL A 46 4.49 -27.03 -9.31
C VAL A 46 4.90 -25.82 -8.48
N GLY A 47 5.68 -26.06 -7.42
CA GLY A 47 6.24 -25.00 -6.58
C GLY A 47 7.69 -25.25 -6.21
N HIS A 48 8.23 -24.35 -5.40
CA HIS A 48 9.62 -24.38 -4.93
C HIS A 48 9.67 -24.07 -3.44
N TRP A 49 10.77 -24.48 -2.79
CA TRP A 49 11.03 -24.15 -1.40
C TRP A 49 11.80 -22.85 -1.31
N TYR A 50 11.34 -21.93 -0.47
CA TYR A 50 11.95 -20.62 -0.27
C TYR A 50 12.49 -20.53 1.15
N MET A 51 13.64 -19.87 1.29
CA MET A 51 14.26 -19.57 2.56
C MET A 51 14.34 -18.05 2.75
N LEU A 52 13.80 -17.55 3.87
CA LEU A 52 13.87 -16.14 4.25
C LEU A 52 14.69 -15.96 5.53
N ASN A 53 15.52 -14.92 5.57
CA ASN A 53 16.24 -14.55 6.78
C ASN A 53 15.36 -13.75 7.76
N SER A 54 15.95 -13.31 8.88
CA SER A 54 15.26 -12.51 9.91
C SER A 54 14.71 -11.16 9.40
N THR A 55 15.25 -10.61 8.30
CA THR A 55 14.75 -9.40 7.67
C THR A 55 13.65 -9.65 6.65
N TYR A 56 13.21 -10.92 6.51
CA TYR A 56 12.25 -11.42 5.52
C TYR A 56 12.73 -11.32 4.06
N ASP A 57 14.04 -11.12 3.86
CA ASP A 57 14.64 -11.19 2.54
C ASP A 57 14.81 -12.65 2.14
N GLU A 58 14.51 -12.93 0.87
CA GLU A 58 14.75 -14.22 0.26
C GLU A 58 16.25 -14.45 0.10
N VAL A 59 16.77 -15.49 0.75
CA VAL A 59 18.19 -15.85 0.70
C VAL A 59 18.46 -17.03 -0.22
N GLN A 60 17.48 -17.92 -0.40
CA GLN A 60 17.60 -19.08 -1.26
C GLN A 60 16.25 -19.51 -1.84
N GLU A 61 16.27 -19.90 -3.11
CA GLU A 61 15.22 -20.67 -3.77
C GLU A 61 15.79 -22.08 -4.03
N ILE A 62 15.15 -23.10 -3.47
CA ILE A 62 15.63 -24.50 -3.50
C ILE A 62 14.72 -25.30 -4.43
N LYS A 63 15.34 -25.90 -5.45
CA LYS A 63 14.67 -26.63 -6.53
C LYS A 63 15.18 -28.06 -6.57
N PRO A 64 14.34 -29.01 -7.02
CA PRO A 64 14.78 -30.38 -7.20
C PRO A 64 15.65 -30.48 -8.46
N SER A 65 16.27 -31.63 -8.66
CA SER A 65 17.00 -31.91 -9.88
C SER A 65 16.09 -31.89 -11.12
N PRO A 66 16.62 -31.56 -12.32
CA PRO A 66 15.82 -31.43 -13.53
C PRO A 66 14.93 -32.66 -13.83
N GLY A 67 13.65 -32.41 -14.12
CA GLY A 67 12.67 -33.45 -14.44
C GLY A 67 11.91 -34.01 -13.25
N TRP A 68 12.18 -33.53 -12.04
CA TRP A 68 11.38 -33.76 -10.83
C TRP A 68 10.66 -32.48 -10.42
N VAL A 69 9.54 -32.64 -9.70
CA VAL A 69 8.76 -31.52 -9.14
C VAL A 69 8.91 -31.55 -7.62
N SER A 70 9.10 -30.37 -7.01
CA SER A 70 9.11 -30.27 -5.55
C SER A 70 7.72 -30.43 -5.02
N ASP A 71 7.60 -31.32 -4.07
CA ASP A 71 6.37 -31.63 -3.39
C ASP A 71 6.18 -30.69 -2.18
N ASP A 72 4.93 -30.39 -1.83
CA ASP A 72 4.55 -29.46 -0.75
C ASP A 72 4.45 -30.11 0.64
N HIS A 73 4.66 -31.42 0.74
CA HIS A 73 4.42 -32.18 1.95
C HIS A 73 5.49 -31.98 3.01
N ASP A 74 6.78 -31.97 2.63
CA ASP A 74 7.86 -31.86 3.62
C ASP A 74 9.18 -31.37 3.05
N PHE A 75 9.94 -30.75 3.95
CA PHE A 75 11.30 -30.30 3.75
C PHE A 75 12.06 -30.49 5.06
N ASP A 76 13.33 -30.85 4.96
CA ASP A 76 14.23 -30.88 6.11
C ASP A 76 15.57 -30.26 5.75
N LEU A 77 16.24 -29.67 6.73
CA LEU A 77 17.55 -29.04 6.57
C LEU A 77 18.54 -29.70 7.52
N THR A 78 19.63 -30.22 6.95
CA THR A 78 20.64 -30.93 7.73
C THR A 78 21.64 -29.95 8.37
N PRO A 79 22.36 -30.39 9.42
CA PRO A 79 23.48 -29.61 9.97
C PRO A 79 24.61 -29.34 8.97
N ASP A 80 24.73 -30.14 7.91
CA ASP A 80 25.74 -30.03 6.86
C ASP A 80 25.31 -29.08 5.73
N GLU A 81 24.28 -28.25 5.96
CA GLU A 81 23.79 -27.24 5.01
C GLU A 81 23.20 -27.85 3.70
N THR A 82 22.71 -29.09 3.79
CA THR A 82 21.99 -29.77 2.70
C THR A 82 20.49 -29.83 2.99
N ALA A 83 19.68 -29.82 1.94
CA ALA A 83 18.22 -29.85 2.02
C ALA A 83 17.67 -31.19 1.54
N ILE A 84 16.73 -31.76 2.30
CA ILE A 84 15.96 -32.94 1.93
C ILE A 84 14.62 -32.48 1.36
N LEU A 85 14.42 -32.74 0.07
CA LEU A 85 13.20 -32.45 -0.64
C LEU A 85 12.38 -33.72 -0.83
N VAL A 86 11.09 -33.68 -0.51
CA VAL A 86 10.14 -34.62 -1.11
C VAL A 86 9.90 -34.18 -2.56
N VAL A 87 9.96 -35.13 -3.48
CA VAL A 87 9.80 -34.88 -4.91
C VAL A 87 8.87 -35.88 -5.56
N ASN A 88 8.24 -35.49 -6.66
CA ASN A 88 7.41 -36.39 -7.45
C ASN A 88 7.64 -36.23 -8.96
N LYS A 89 7.28 -37.28 -9.71
CA LYS A 89 7.40 -37.31 -11.17
C LYS A 89 6.43 -38.33 -11.79
N GLY A 90 5.77 -37.95 -12.88
CA GLY A 90 5.05 -38.88 -13.74
C GLY A 90 6.01 -39.75 -14.57
N ILE A 91 5.93 -41.07 -14.42
CA ILE A 91 6.75 -42.03 -15.17
C ILE A 91 5.89 -43.10 -15.85
N PRO A 92 6.29 -43.61 -17.02
CA PRO A 92 5.68 -44.82 -17.59
C PRO A 92 5.91 -46.01 -16.66
N PHE A 93 4.87 -46.78 -16.39
CA PHE A 93 4.93 -47.94 -15.47
C PHE A 93 3.96 -49.05 -15.87
N ASP A 94 4.29 -50.29 -15.51
CA ASP A 94 3.39 -51.44 -15.70
C ASP A 94 2.43 -51.55 -14.51
N LEU A 95 1.17 -51.16 -14.72
CA LEU A 95 0.14 -51.17 -13.69
C LEU A 95 -0.68 -52.47 -13.66
N SER A 96 -0.33 -53.46 -14.49
CA SER A 96 -1.05 -54.74 -14.53
C SER A 96 -1.11 -55.50 -13.20
N PRO A 97 -0.13 -55.43 -12.28
CA PRO A 97 -0.22 -56.10 -10.97
C PRO A 97 -1.41 -55.65 -10.11
N VAL A 98 -1.90 -54.42 -10.31
CA VAL A 98 -3.07 -53.86 -9.60
C VAL A 98 -4.32 -53.76 -10.49
N GLY A 99 -4.31 -54.44 -11.64
CA GLY A 99 -5.44 -54.47 -12.58
C GLY A 99 -5.51 -53.27 -13.53
N GLY A 100 -4.44 -52.48 -13.65
CA GLY A 100 -4.32 -51.35 -14.56
C GLY A 100 -3.67 -51.68 -15.92
N PRO A 101 -3.48 -50.65 -16.77
CA PRO A 101 -2.85 -50.83 -18.08
C PRO A 101 -1.37 -51.21 -17.99
N ARG A 102 -0.92 -52.06 -18.90
CA ARG A 102 0.51 -52.46 -19.01
C ARG A 102 1.44 -51.30 -19.40
N HIS A 103 0.90 -50.30 -20.08
CA HIS A 103 1.59 -49.09 -20.50
C HIS A 103 0.91 -47.87 -19.88
N GLY A 104 0.84 -47.86 -18.54
CA GLY A 104 0.22 -46.78 -17.78
C GLY A 104 1.23 -45.75 -17.28
N TRP A 105 0.74 -44.81 -16.48
CA TRP A 105 1.52 -43.76 -15.84
C TRP A 105 1.41 -43.82 -14.31
N LEU A 106 2.55 -43.75 -13.64
CA LEU A 106 2.68 -43.71 -12.19
C LEU A 106 3.19 -42.34 -11.75
N ARG A 107 2.62 -41.76 -10.70
CA ARG A 107 3.23 -40.65 -9.96
C ARG A 107 4.20 -41.26 -8.98
N ASP A 108 5.45 -41.37 -9.40
CA ASP A 108 6.49 -41.81 -8.50
C ASP A 108 6.85 -40.69 -7.52
N ASN A 109 7.22 -41.09 -6.30
CA ASN A 109 7.62 -40.17 -5.24
C ASN A 109 9.06 -40.51 -4.83
N GLY A 110 9.78 -39.52 -4.33
CA GLY A 110 11.16 -39.70 -3.93
C GLY A 110 11.63 -38.68 -2.93
N ILE A 111 12.87 -38.86 -2.50
CA ILE A 111 13.61 -37.86 -1.74
C ILE A 111 14.87 -37.48 -2.51
N GLN A 112 15.21 -36.20 -2.45
CA GLN A 112 16.47 -35.67 -2.96
C GLN A 112 17.19 -34.94 -1.84
N GLU A 113 18.48 -35.22 -1.67
CA GLU A 113 19.37 -34.38 -0.88
C GLU A 113 20.16 -33.47 -1.81
N ILE A 114 20.10 -32.17 -1.55
CA ILE A 114 20.72 -31.14 -2.39
C ILE A 114 21.56 -30.22 -1.51
N ASP A 115 22.77 -29.89 -1.96
CA ASP A 115 23.56 -28.83 -1.33
C ASP A 115 22.86 -27.47 -1.54
N VAL A 116 22.50 -26.80 -0.45
CA VAL A 116 21.66 -25.59 -0.51
C VAL A 116 22.37 -24.43 -1.20
N THR A 117 23.71 -24.37 -1.12
CA THR A 117 24.49 -23.26 -1.68
C THR A 117 24.73 -23.44 -3.18
N THR A 118 25.04 -24.65 -3.62
CA THR A 118 25.46 -24.96 -4.99
C THR A 118 24.32 -25.49 -5.85
N GLY A 119 23.28 -26.06 -5.25
CA GLY A 119 22.21 -26.78 -5.93
C GLY A 119 22.64 -28.16 -6.44
N GLU A 120 23.80 -28.69 -5.99
CA GLU A 120 24.28 -30.01 -6.37
C GLU A 120 23.40 -31.12 -5.77
N LEU A 121 22.97 -32.08 -6.59
CA LEU A 121 22.26 -33.27 -6.14
C LEU A 121 23.25 -34.25 -5.51
N LEU A 122 23.11 -34.50 -4.22
CA LEU A 122 23.99 -35.38 -3.44
C LEU A 122 23.43 -36.80 -3.32
N PHE A 123 22.11 -36.92 -3.20
CA PHE A 123 21.43 -38.21 -3.08
C PHE A 123 20.04 -38.15 -3.73
N HIS A 124 19.61 -39.28 -4.29
CA HIS A 124 18.29 -39.42 -4.90
C HIS A 124 17.74 -40.84 -4.70
N TRP A 125 16.51 -40.92 -4.23
CA TRP A 125 15.81 -42.18 -3.95
C TRP A 125 14.39 -42.14 -4.46
N GLU A 126 13.92 -43.26 -5.03
CA GLU A 126 12.63 -43.38 -5.73
C GLU A 126 11.85 -44.54 -5.16
N ILE A 127 10.64 -44.30 -4.65
CA ILE A 127 9.89 -45.31 -3.91
C ILE A 127 9.52 -46.51 -4.79
N SER A 128 9.25 -46.31 -6.08
CA SER A 128 8.87 -47.37 -7.03
C SER A 128 9.94 -48.45 -7.23
N LYS A 129 11.21 -48.16 -6.88
CA LYS A 129 12.31 -49.15 -6.94
C LYS A 129 12.38 -50.08 -5.74
N HIS A 130 11.64 -49.77 -4.67
CA HIS A 130 11.75 -50.45 -3.38
C HIS A 130 10.43 -51.02 -2.87
N TYR A 131 9.31 -50.70 -3.52
CA TYR A 131 7.97 -51.13 -3.14
C TYR A 131 7.19 -51.69 -4.32
N ASP A 132 6.50 -52.80 -4.08
CA ASP A 132 5.54 -53.34 -5.04
C ASP A 132 4.23 -52.55 -4.99
N LEU A 133 3.55 -52.37 -6.13
CA LEU A 133 2.25 -51.69 -6.20
C LEU A 133 1.19 -52.32 -5.28
N GLU A 134 1.26 -53.64 -5.09
CA GLU A 134 0.36 -54.41 -4.23
C GLU A 134 0.54 -54.11 -2.74
N GLU A 135 1.64 -53.48 -2.32
CA GLU A 135 1.82 -53.02 -0.95
C GLU A 135 0.87 -51.85 -0.62
N SER A 136 0.45 -51.09 -1.64
CA SER A 136 -0.46 -49.96 -1.47
C SER A 136 -1.85 -50.38 -1.00
N TYR A 137 -2.40 -49.59 -0.10
CA TYR A 137 -3.81 -49.63 0.30
C TYR A 137 -4.69 -48.73 -0.59
N HIS A 138 -4.09 -47.90 -1.45
CA HIS A 138 -4.83 -47.12 -2.43
C HIS A 138 -5.12 -47.98 -3.66
N ALA A 139 -6.38 -48.36 -3.83
CA ALA A 139 -6.80 -49.22 -4.93
C ALA A 139 -6.73 -48.50 -6.28
N PHE A 140 -6.32 -49.21 -7.32
CA PHE A 140 -6.35 -48.71 -8.69
C PHE A 140 -7.80 -48.53 -9.17
N THR A 141 -8.07 -47.42 -9.87
CA THR A 141 -9.38 -47.13 -10.47
C THR A 141 -9.35 -47.46 -11.97
N PRO A 142 -10.21 -48.37 -12.48
CA PRO A 142 -10.25 -48.68 -13.91
C PRO A 142 -10.51 -47.45 -14.80
N GLY A 143 -9.78 -47.33 -15.92
CA GLY A 143 -9.89 -46.22 -16.87
C GLY A 143 -9.09 -44.96 -16.52
N TRP A 144 -8.22 -45.03 -15.50
CA TRP A 144 -7.29 -43.98 -15.11
C TRP A 144 -5.84 -44.34 -15.48
N ALA A 145 -4.92 -43.36 -15.39
CA ALA A 145 -3.48 -43.55 -15.63
C ALA A 145 -3.11 -43.98 -17.06
N GLU A 146 -3.95 -43.65 -18.04
CA GLU A 146 -3.68 -43.89 -19.47
C GLU A 146 -2.82 -42.77 -20.09
N ASP A 147 -2.70 -41.64 -19.41
CA ASP A 147 -1.97 -40.45 -19.85
C ASP A 147 -1.10 -39.86 -18.71
N PRO A 148 -0.07 -39.06 -19.04
CA PRO A 148 0.84 -38.49 -18.05
C PRO A 148 0.23 -37.36 -17.20
N GLU A 149 -0.92 -36.79 -17.57
CA GLU A 149 -1.58 -35.72 -16.81
C GLU A 149 -2.38 -36.30 -15.62
N HIS A 150 -2.83 -37.56 -15.72
CA HIS A 150 -3.62 -38.24 -14.68
C HIS A 150 -2.98 -39.57 -14.21
N PRO A 151 -1.73 -39.55 -13.69
CA PRO A 151 -1.03 -40.75 -13.27
C PRO A 151 -1.63 -41.38 -12.00
N PHE A 152 -1.42 -42.68 -11.81
CA PHE A 152 -1.80 -43.39 -10.58
C PHE A 152 -0.82 -43.09 -9.45
N GLU A 153 -1.31 -42.85 -8.23
CA GLU A 153 -0.49 -42.40 -7.08
C GLU A 153 -0.56 -43.38 -5.88
N PRO A 154 0.06 -44.57 -5.95
CA PRO A 154 -0.09 -45.60 -4.92
C PRO A 154 0.73 -45.35 -3.65
N PHE A 155 1.64 -44.38 -3.62
CA PHE A 155 2.61 -44.26 -2.52
C PHE A 155 2.46 -42.99 -1.69
N VAL A 156 2.53 -41.79 -2.28
CA VAL A 156 2.40 -40.48 -1.61
C VAL A 156 3.23 -40.34 -0.31
N LEU A 157 4.38 -39.68 -0.42
CA LEU A 157 5.24 -39.35 0.71
C LEU A 157 4.71 -38.14 1.49
N ASN A 158 4.67 -38.24 2.82
CA ASN A 158 4.14 -37.20 3.70
C ASN A 158 5.16 -36.55 4.61
N SER A 159 6.28 -37.24 4.81
CA SER A 159 7.40 -36.71 5.55
C SER A 159 8.69 -37.43 5.22
N ALA A 160 9.78 -36.66 5.22
CA ALA A 160 11.13 -37.14 5.11
C ALA A 160 12.00 -36.40 6.13
N GLN A 161 12.95 -37.10 6.74
CA GLN A 161 13.90 -36.50 7.67
C GLN A 161 15.26 -37.20 7.52
N ALA A 162 16.34 -36.42 7.46
CA ALA A 162 17.69 -36.97 7.58
C ALA A 162 18.07 -37.11 9.05
N ASP A 163 18.79 -38.17 9.40
CA ASP A 163 19.36 -38.33 10.72
C ASP A 163 20.87 -38.00 10.76
N ALA A 164 21.44 -38.00 11.96
CA ALA A 164 22.86 -37.69 12.15
C ALA A 164 23.82 -38.74 11.54
N LYS A 165 23.32 -39.88 11.05
CA LYS A 165 24.12 -40.90 10.35
C LYS A 165 24.10 -40.70 8.83
N GLY A 166 23.30 -39.75 8.34
CA GLY A 166 23.03 -39.56 6.92
C GLY A 166 22.04 -40.56 6.35
N ASN A 167 21.21 -41.22 7.18
CA ASN A 167 20.11 -42.06 6.72
C ASN A 167 18.79 -41.28 6.74
N TYR A 168 17.77 -41.81 6.06
CA TYR A 168 16.50 -41.10 5.91
C TYR A 168 15.33 -41.86 6.51
N LEU A 169 14.51 -41.17 7.31
CA LEU A 169 13.20 -41.65 7.72
C LEU A 169 12.16 -41.13 6.72
N VAL A 170 11.42 -42.03 6.08
CA VAL A 170 10.44 -41.69 5.04
C VAL A 170 9.07 -42.27 5.40
N SER A 171 8.02 -41.45 5.32
CA SER A 171 6.64 -41.85 5.62
C SER A 171 5.75 -41.79 4.39
N SER A 172 4.99 -42.86 4.15
CA SER A 172 4.02 -42.95 3.05
C SER A 172 2.61 -43.24 3.58
N ARG A 173 1.64 -42.37 3.24
CA ARG A 173 0.24 -42.54 3.67
C ARG A 173 -0.43 -43.74 3.04
N HIS A 174 -0.22 -43.95 1.74
CA HIS A 174 -0.96 -44.99 1.00
C HIS A 174 -0.40 -46.39 1.26
N LEU A 175 0.84 -46.49 1.77
CA LEU A 175 1.40 -47.73 2.30
C LEU A 175 1.08 -47.96 3.78
N SER A 176 0.55 -46.94 4.47
CA SER A 176 0.43 -46.93 5.95
C SER A 176 1.74 -47.34 6.62
N SER A 177 2.87 -46.90 6.06
CA SER A 177 4.21 -47.39 6.41
C SER A 177 5.22 -46.26 6.54
N ILE A 178 6.15 -46.44 7.47
CA ILE A 178 7.34 -45.62 7.66
C ILE A 178 8.55 -46.53 7.43
N ALA A 179 9.51 -46.07 6.64
CA ALA A 179 10.73 -46.81 6.36
C ALA A 179 11.96 -45.99 6.67
N TYR A 180 13.06 -46.71 6.88
CA TYR A 180 14.38 -46.14 7.11
C TYR A 180 15.30 -46.58 5.99
N VAL A 181 15.87 -45.60 5.32
CA VAL A 181 16.62 -45.75 4.07
C VAL A 181 18.09 -45.49 4.36
N ASP A 182 18.96 -46.41 3.93
CA ASP A 182 20.40 -46.19 3.98
C ASP A 182 20.77 -45.06 3.01
N GLY A 183 21.40 -44.00 3.51
CA GLY A 183 21.69 -42.84 2.66
C GLY A 183 22.90 -42.97 1.74
N LYS A 184 23.55 -44.13 1.71
CA LYS A 184 24.63 -44.41 0.75
C LYS A 184 24.17 -45.34 -0.36
N THR A 185 23.41 -46.38 -0.02
CA THR A 185 22.98 -47.41 -0.96
C THR A 185 21.55 -47.19 -1.45
N GLY A 186 20.72 -46.45 -0.70
CA GLY A 186 19.29 -46.34 -0.94
C GLY A 186 18.50 -47.58 -0.54
N GLU A 187 19.14 -48.58 0.08
CA GLU A 187 18.45 -49.79 0.53
C GLU A 187 17.54 -49.51 1.73
N LEU A 188 16.43 -50.25 1.80
CA LEU A 188 15.55 -50.20 2.95
C LEU A 188 16.18 -51.01 4.10
N LEU A 189 16.48 -50.32 5.20
CA LEU A 189 17.02 -50.95 6.41
C LEU A 189 15.92 -51.60 7.24
N TRP A 190 14.73 -51.00 7.28
CA TRP A 190 13.54 -51.60 7.89
C TRP A 190 12.24 -50.92 7.44
N LYS A 191 11.11 -51.63 7.61
CA LYS A 191 9.74 -51.12 7.42
C LYS A 191 8.90 -51.25 8.70
N LEU A 192 8.33 -50.15 9.16
CA LEU A 192 7.34 -50.09 10.24
C LEU A 192 5.94 -49.89 9.64
N GLY A 193 4.97 -50.69 10.09
CA GLY A 193 3.58 -50.62 9.64
C GLY A 193 3.33 -51.16 8.22
N GLY A 194 2.08 -51.05 7.78
CA GLY A 194 1.64 -51.51 6.45
C GLY A 194 1.63 -53.02 6.25
N LYS A 195 1.45 -53.47 5.00
CA LYS A 195 1.33 -54.91 4.64
C LYS A 195 2.61 -55.71 4.85
N LYS A 196 3.76 -55.04 4.93
CA LYS A 196 5.11 -55.62 5.04
C LYS A 196 5.84 -55.15 6.30
N ASN A 197 5.10 -54.91 7.39
CA ASN A 197 5.69 -54.53 8.67
C ASN A 197 6.69 -55.60 9.18
N GLU A 198 7.84 -55.16 9.65
CA GLU A 198 8.92 -56.04 10.13
C GLU A 198 9.05 -56.08 11.66
N PHE A 199 8.35 -55.19 12.37
CA PHE A 199 8.47 -55.07 13.83
C PHE A 199 7.41 -55.89 14.58
N THR A 200 7.82 -56.58 15.64
CA THR A 200 6.91 -57.16 16.61
C THR A 200 6.44 -56.09 17.60
N ASP A 201 5.14 -55.84 17.65
CA ASP A 201 4.56 -54.86 18.56
C ASP A 201 4.49 -55.39 20.01
N LEU A 202 4.94 -54.58 20.98
CA LEU A 202 4.97 -54.89 22.41
C LEU A 202 3.95 -54.08 23.22
N SER A 203 3.11 -53.28 22.57
CA SER A 203 2.15 -52.39 23.22
C SER A 203 1.02 -53.21 23.86
N PRO A 204 0.74 -53.07 25.17
CA PRO A 204 -0.18 -53.95 25.87
C PRO A 204 -1.65 -53.66 25.52
N GLY A 205 -2.35 -54.64 24.92
CA GLY A 205 -3.81 -54.65 24.82
C GLY A 205 -4.45 -53.56 23.95
N MET A 206 -3.66 -52.83 23.15
CA MET A 206 -4.15 -51.73 22.31
C MET A 206 -4.39 -52.19 20.87
N LYS A 207 -5.58 -51.88 20.33
CA LYS A 207 -5.87 -52.10 18.89
C LYS A 207 -5.08 -51.17 17.98
N ARG A 208 -4.89 -49.90 18.38
CA ARG A 208 -4.08 -48.90 17.66
C ARG A 208 -2.68 -48.79 18.27
N ASN A 209 -1.94 -49.89 18.19
CA ASN A 209 -0.61 -50.03 18.76
C ASN A 209 0.48 -49.24 17.96
N ALA A 210 1.75 -49.51 18.23
CA ALA A 210 2.88 -48.83 17.60
C ALA A 210 3.03 -49.15 16.10
N THR A 211 2.68 -50.36 15.68
CA THR A 211 2.75 -50.80 14.28
C THR A 211 1.49 -50.48 13.45
N PHE A 212 0.42 -49.99 14.09
CA PHE A 212 -0.86 -49.71 13.43
C PHE A 212 -1.14 -48.22 13.37
N PHE A 213 -1.01 -47.61 12.19
CA PHE A 213 -1.36 -46.21 11.91
C PHE A 213 -1.77 -46.09 10.45
N ASN A 214 -2.51 -45.04 10.10
CA ASN A 214 -3.02 -44.89 8.73
C ASN A 214 -3.13 -43.42 8.30
N GLY A 215 -2.79 -43.16 7.04
CA GLY A 215 -2.79 -41.81 6.47
C GLY A 215 -1.74 -40.88 7.09
N GLN A 216 -0.74 -41.44 7.78
CA GLN A 216 0.12 -40.73 8.72
C GLN A 216 0.99 -39.64 8.09
N HIS A 217 1.14 -38.53 8.80
CA HIS A 217 2.01 -37.40 8.44
C HIS A 217 3.06 -37.16 9.53
N HIS A 218 4.04 -36.30 9.23
CA HIS A 218 4.99 -35.73 10.19
C HIS A 218 5.67 -36.77 11.10
N ALA A 219 6.22 -37.83 10.51
CA ALA A 219 7.09 -38.74 11.24
C ALA A 219 8.43 -38.05 11.50
N ARG A 220 8.88 -38.05 12.76
CA ARG A 220 10.16 -37.42 13.18
C ARG A 220 10.87 -38.27 14.22
N ILE A 221 12.15 -38.54 14.00
CA ILE A 221 13.05 -39.07 15.04
C ILE A 221 13.27 -37.94 16.06
N ILE A 222 13.04 -38.25 17.34
CA ILE A 222 13.22 -37.32 18.46
C ILE A 222 14.37 -37.74 19.39
N ASP A 223 14.74 -39.02 19.40
CA ASP A 223 15.88 -39.52 20.16
C ASP A 223 16.43 -40.82 19.54
N ASN A 224 17.74 -41.02 19.67
CA ASN A 224 18.44 -42.25 19.34
C ASN A 224 19.13 -42.76 20.62
N GLU A 225 18.37 -43.47 21.46
CA GLU A 225 18.87 -44.01 22.73
C GLU A 225 19.84 -45.20 22.50
N SER A 226 20.83 -45.35 23.39
CA SER A 226 21.58 -46.60 23.63
C SER A 226 22.29 -47.22 22.40
N ASN A 227 23.49 -46.72 22.04
CA ASN A 227 24.37 -47.33 21.03
C ASN A 227 23.71 -47.62 19.67
N ASP A 228 22.84 -46.73 19.20
CA ASP A 228 22.19 -46.85 17.89
C ASP A 228 21.20 -48.02 17.72
N GLU A 229 20.89 -48.76 18.79
CA GLU A 229 19.95 -49.89 18.73
C GLU A 229 18.48 -49.49 18.95
N THR A 230 18.24 -48.29 19.49
CA THR A 230 16.89 -47.80 19.83
C THR A 230 16.61 -46.46 19.17
N ILE A 231 15.45 -46.35 18.51
CA ILE A 231 14.97 -45.13 17.86
C ILE A 231 13.65 -44.74 18.54
N VAL A 232 13.52 -43.48 18.95
CA VAL A 232 12.26 -42.92 19.44
C VAL A 232 11.77 -41.90 18.43
N MET A 233 10.52 -42.03 17.98
CA MET A 233 9.94 -41.15 16.98
C MET A 233 8.52 -40.71 17.34
N THR A 234 8.13 -39.54 16.83
CA THR A 234 6.73 -39.09 16.81
C THR A 234 6.09 -39.46 15.48
N ILE A 235 4.80 -39.82 15.52
CA ILE A 235 3.98 -40.06 14.31
C ILE A 235 2.67 -39.30 14.50
N PHE A 236 2.31 -38.45 13.54
CA PHE A 236 0.95 -37.90 13.47
C PHE A 236 0.08 -38.88 12.67
N ASP A 237 -0.74 -39.65 13.37
CA ASP A 237 -1.62 -40.68 12.81
C ASP A 237 -3.00 -40.08 12.55
N ASN A 238 -3.28 -39.74 11.29
CA ASN A 238 -4.56 -39.19 10.84
C ASN A 238 -5.73 -40.11 11.22
N GLY A 239 -5.53 -41.43 11.21
CA GLY A 239 -6.59 -42.40 11.42
C GLY A 239 -7.60 -42.40 10.26
N PHE A 240 -7.14 -42.11 9.04
CA PHE A 240 -8.00 -42.03 7.86
C PHE A 240 -7.35 -42.77 6.68
N GLY A 241 -8.13 -43.57 5.95
CA GLY A 241 -7.69 -44.41 4.83
C GLY A 241 -8.31 -45.82 4.86
N ALA A 242 -7.78 -46.76 4.06
CA ALA A 242 -8.44 -48.04 3.75
C ALA A 242 -8.58 -49.05 4.92
N GLN A 243 -7.92 -48.84 6.05
CA GLN A 243 -8.09 -49.67 7.25
C GLN A 243 -9.20 -49.08 8.14
N GLU A 244 -10.43 -49.55 7.95
CA GLU A 244 -11.72 -49.01 8.48
C GLU A 244 -11.96 -49.13 10.01
N GLU A 245 -10.94 -49.19 10.87
CA GLU A 245 -11.21 -49.42 12.30
C GLU A 245 -11.37 -48.16 13.18
N SER A 246 -10.96 -46.95 12.74
CA SER A 246 -11.13 -45.74 13.56
C SER A 246 -10.86 -44.42 12.82
N HIS A 247 -11.91 -43.59 12.59
CA HIS A 247 -11.81 -42.20 12.10
C HIS A 247 -11.34 -41.22 13.20
N ARG A 248 -10.21 -41.46 13.86
CA ARG A 248 -9.75 -40.61 14.97
C ARG A 248 -8.29 -40.23 14.78
N THR A 249 -8.01 -38.94 14.72
CA THR A 249 -6.64 -38.45 14.63
C THR A 249 -5.95 -38.51 15.99
N THR A 250 -4.69 -38.93 16.02
CA THR A 250 -3.90 -38.99 17.25
C THR A 250 -2.40 -38.80 16.99
N GLY A 251 -1.70 -38.23 17.97
CA GLY A 251 -0.24 -38.19 18.00
C GLY A 251 0.32 -39.39 18.74
N LYS A 252 1.30 -40.09 18.16
CA LYS A 252 1.95 -41.27 18.74
C LYS A 252 3.43 -40.99 19.02
N ILE A 253 3.95 -41.59 20.10
CA ILE A 253 5.39 -41.72 20.33
C ILE A 253 5.73 -43.21 20.32
N VAL A 254 6.57 -43.61 19.39
CA VAL A 254 6.95 -45.01 19.18
C VAL A 254 8.42 -45.18 19.48
N ARG A 255 8.74 -46.18 20.29
CA ARG A 255 10.10 -46.68 20.50
C ARG A 255 10.30 -47.94 19.66
N LEU A 256 11.34 -47.94 18.84
CA LEU A 256 11.80 -49.10 18.10
C LEU A 256 13.08 -49.62 18.71
N ASN A 257 13.21 -50.93 18.80
CA ASN A 257 14.50 -51.60 18.93
C ASN A 257 14.82 -52.27 17.59
N VAL A 258 15.76 -51.70 16.84
CA VAL A 258 16.05 -52.12 15.46
C VAL A 258 16.89 -53.40 15.38
N LYS A 259 17.48 -53.83 16.49
CA LYS A 259 18.21 -55.11 16.58
C LYS A 259 17.29 -56.28 16.87
N ARG A 260 16.32 -56.07 17.76
CA ARG A 260 15.31 -57.06 18.14
C ARG A 260 14.08 -57.03 17.23
N MET A 261 14.00 -56.02 16.37
CA MET A 261 12.83 -55.73 15.52
C MET A 261 11.55 -55.69 16.35
N THR A 262 11.55 -54.89 17.41
CA THR A 262 10.37 -54.68 18.27
C THR A 262 9.94 -53.23 18.32
N ALA A 263 8.64 -52.96 18.38
CA ALA A 263 8.07 -51.61 18.48
C ALA A 263 7.17 -51.50 19.72
N GLU A 264 7.23 -50.37 20.42
CA GLU A 264 6.45 -50.11 21.64
C GLU A 264 5.88 -48.68 21.59
N LEU A 265 4.59 -48.53 21.89
CA LEU A 265 3.96 -47.22 22.03
C LEU A 265 4.26 -46.67 23.43
N LEU A 266 4.95 -45.53 23.51
CA LEU A 266 5.40 -44.94 24.78
C LEU A 266 4.37 -44.03 25.46
N HIS A 267 3.14 -43.87 24.94
CA HIS A 267 2.19 -42.89 25.49
C HIS A 267 0.70 -43.24 25.37
N GLU A 268 -0.11 -42.56 26.19
CA GLU A 268 -1.58 -42.45 26.11
C GLU A 268 -2.01 -41.53 24.95
N PRO A 269 -3.17 -41.68 24.30
CA PRO A 269 -3.48 -40.94 23.08
C PRO A 269 -3.58 -39.42 23.32
N CYS A 270 -2.84 -38.61 22.54
CA CYS A 270 -3.04 -37.15 22.46
C CYS A 270 -4.30 -36.87 21.67
N GLN A 271 -5.44 -36.99 22.35
CA GLN A 271 -6.75 -36.86 21.77
C GLN A 271 -7.66 -36.13 22.75
N ASN A 272 -8.40 -35.13 22.26
CA ASN A 272 -9.53 -34.59 23.00
C ASN A 272 -10.59 -35.71 23.12
N GLN A 273 -10.75 -36.26 24.33
CA GLN A 273 -11.67 -37.38 24.57
C GLN A 273 -13.13 -36.94 24.54
N ASP A 274 -13.41 -35.67 24.85
CA ASP A 274 -14.75 -35.09 24.89
C ASP A 274 -15.24 -34.72 23.49
N GLN A 275 -14.32 -34.27 22.62
CA GLN A 275 -14.58 -33.90 21.22
C GLN A 275 -13.50 -34.47 20.29
N PRO A 276 -13.59 -35.76 19.93
CA PRO A 276 -12.59 -36.40 19.08
C PRO A 276 -12.63 -35.84 17.65
N LEU A 277 -11.52 -35.28 17.19
CA LEU A 277 -11.36 -34.80 15.81
C LEU A 277 -10.85 -35.91 14.88
N SER A 278 -11.26 -35.80 13.61
CA SER A 278 -10.82 -36.64 12.50
C SER A 278 -10.39 -35.75 11.34
N THR A 279 -9.15 -35.88 10.91
CA THR A 279 -8.60 -35.17 9.74
C THR A 279 -8.08 -36.17 8.71
N GLU A 280 -8.53 -36.02 7.46
CA GLU A 280 -8.20 -36.96 6.37
C GLU A 280 -6.77 -36.81 5.84
N SER A 281 -6.17 -35.62 6.00
CA SER A 281 -4.85 -35.32 5.43
C SER A 281 -4.16 -34.15 6.15
N ARG A 282 -2.85 -34.03 5.90
CA ARG A 282 -1.98 -33.01 6.51
C ARG A 282 -1.92 -33.16 8.04
N GLY A 283 -1.31 -32.17 8.69
CA GLY A 283 -1.18 -32.12 10.13
C GLY A 283 0.23 -32.40 10.64
N SER A 284 0.42 -32.20 11.93
CA SER A 284 1.71 -32.30 12.59
C SER A 284 1.58 -32.65 14.07
N MET A 285 2.63 -33.29 14.58
CA MET A 285 2.88 -33.47 16.01
C MET A 285 4.27 -32.92 16.34
N GLN A 286 4.37 -32.11 17.38
CA GLN A 286 5.64 -31.58 17.88
C GLN A 286 5.73 -31.75 19.40
N ILE A 287 6.87 -32.21 19.90
CA ILE A 287 7.20 -32.15 21.33
C ILE A 287 7.87 -30.80 21.60
N LEU A 288 7.31 -30.04 22.54
CA LEU A 288 7.80 -28.73 22.96
C LEU A 288 8.91 -28.88 24.01
N PRO A 289 9.78 -27.86 24.21
CA PRO A 289 10.87 -27.92 25.20
C PRO A 289 10.44 -28.19 26.64
N ASN A 290 9.19 -27.89 26.99
CA ASN A 290 8.60 -28.18 28.30
C ASN A 290 8.02 -29.61 28.41
N GLY A 291 8.15 -30.44 27.37
CA GLY A 291 7.60 -31.79 27.27
C GLY A 291 6.14 -31.86 26.81
N ASN A 292 5.46 -30.71 26.65
CA ASN A 292 4.11 -30.69 26.10
C ASN A 292 4.11 -31.09 24.63
N ARG A 293 2.94 -31.45 24.12
CA ARG A 293 2.75 -32.00 22.78
C ARG A 293 1.78 -31.12 22.03
N LEU A 294 2.24 -30.51 20.95
CA LEU A 294 1.43 -29.68 20.07
C LEU A 294 0.95 -30.54 18.89
N ILE A 295 -0.36 -30.55 18.67
CA ILE A 295 -1.03 -31.29 17.60
C ILE A 295 -1.71 -30.28 16.68
N GLY A 296 -1.34 -30.26 15.40
CA GLY A 296 -2.02 -29.49 14.35
C GLY A 296 -2.89 -30.41 13.50
N TYR A 297 -4.19 -30.15 13.41
CA TYR A 297 -5.15 -31.07 12.78
C TYR A 297 -5.29 -30.91 11.25
N GLY A 298 -4.30 -30.31 10.58
CA GLY A 298 -4.25 -30.26 9.12
C GLY A 298 -5.42 -29.51 8.51
N ILE A 299 -6.22 -30.21 7.70
CA ILE A 299 -7.42 -29.63 7.05
C ILE A 299 -8.54 -29.22 8.02
N VAL A 300 -8.50 -29.72 9.26
CA VAL A 300 -9.40 -29.25 10.31
C VAL A 300 -8.76 -28.00 10.91
N PRO A 301 -9.46 -26.85 10.93
CA PRO A 301 -8.92 -25.58 11.42
C PRO A 301 -8.85 -25.52 12.96
N SER A 302 -8.09 -26.47 13.52
CA SER A 302 -7.84 -26.63 14.94
C SER A 302 -6.38 -27.02 15.22
N TRP A 303 -5.90 -26.65 16.40
CA TRP A 303 -4.72 -27.23 17.03
C TRP A 303 -4.93 -27.36 18.54
N ALA A 304 -4.23 -28.31 19.14
CA ALA A 304 -4.32 -28.59 20.56
C ALA A 304 -2.94 -28.79 21.20
N GLU A 305 -2.80 -28.37 22.46
CA GLU A 305 -1.61 -28.62 23.27
C GLU A 305 -1.98 -29.58 24.41
N PHE A 306 -1.20 -30.65 24.57
CA PHE A 306 -1.36 -31.67 25.61
C PHE A 306 -0.15 -31.66 26.55
N ALA A 307 -0.36 -31.89 27.84
CA ALA A 307 0.73 -32.14 28.77
C ALA A 307 1.45 -33.48 28.48
N PRO A 308 2.63 -33.72 29.06
CA PRO A 308 3.37 -34.98 28.87
C PRO A 308 2.56 -36.22 29.28
N ASP A 309 1.59 -36.05 30.19
CA ASP A 309 0.67 -37.05 30.71
C ASP A 309 -0.62 -37.21 29.86
N GLY A 310 -0.72 -36.56 28.70
CA GLY A 310 -1.84 -36.72 27.77
C GLY A 310 -3.05 -35.83 28.07
N ARG A 311 -3.02 -35.04 29.15
CA ARG A 311 -4.12 -34.10 29.47
C ARG A 311 -4.14 -32.90 28.53
N LEU A 312 -5.32 -32.59 27.98
CA LEU A 312 -5.56 -31.38 27.18
C LEU A 312 -5.29 -30.11 28.01
N ARG A 313 -4.46 -29.21 27.47
CA ARG A 313 -4.13 -27.91 28.07
C ARG A 313 -4.79 -26.75 27.32
N CYS A 314 -4.84 -26.86 26.00
CA CYS A 314 -5.37 -25.85 25.12
C CYS A 314 -5.98 -26.53 23.91
N ASP A 315 -7.14 -26.06 23.48
CA ASP A 315 -7.83 -26.48 22.26
C ASP A 315 -8.29 -25.21 21.55
N VAL A 316 -7.80 -24.97 20.33
CA VAL A 316 -7.99 -23.72 19.61
C VAL A 316 -8.59 -23.99 18.26
N HIS A 317 -9.78 -23.44 18.03
CA HIS A 317 -10.46 -23.46 16.74
C HIS A 317 -10.35 -22.08 16.08
N TYR A 318 -9.87 -22.04 14.85
CA TYR A 318 -9.75 -20.80 14.06
C TYR A 318 -10.71 -20.75 12.86
N ALA A 319 -11.69 -21.66 12.82
CA ALA A 319 -12.90 -21.54 12.02
C ALA A 319 -14.07 -22.23 12.74
N PRO A 320 -15.34 -21.96 12.34
CA PRO A 320 -16.51 -22.64 12.89
C PRO A 320 -16.45 -24.16 12.68
N GLU A 321 -16.85 -24.94 13.68
CA GLU A 321 -16.88 -26.41 13.61
C GLU A 321 -17.77 -26.94 12.48
N VAL A 322 -18.85 -26.22 12.15
CA VAL A 322 -19.73 -26.53 10.99
C VAL A 322 -19.00 -26.48 9.65
N GLY A 323 -17.85 -25.79 9.58
CA GLY A 323 -17.00 -25.69 8.40
C GLY A 323 -15.77 -26.62 8.46
N PHE A 324 -15.69 -27.52 9.44
CA PHE A 324 -14.58 -28.49 9.45
C PHE A 324 -14.63 -29.36 8.20
N ASN A 325 -13.48 -29.57 7.57
CA ASN A 325 -13.29 -30.30 6.31
C ASN A 325 -13.90 -29.65 5.05
N THR A 326 -14.42 -28.41 5.11
CA THR A 326 -14.77 -27.66 3.89
C THR A 326 -13.54 -27.11 3.16
N GLN A 327 -12.40 -27.09 3.85
CA GLN A 327 -11.14 -26.47 3.40
C GLN A 327 -11.23 -24.95 3.17
N GLU A 328 -12.27 -24.28 3.68
CA GLU A 328 -12.37 -22.81 3.66
C GLU A 328 -11.27 -22.15 4.53
N ALA A 329 -10.84 -22.83 5.59
CA ALA A 329 -9.70 -22.46 6.42
C ALA A 329 -8.99 -23.72 6.91
N PHE A 330 -7.65 -23.74 6.82
CA PHE A 330 -6.82 -24.82 7.34
C PHE A 330 -5.36 -24.39 7.44
N SER A 331 -4.52 -25.21 8.09
CA SER A 331 -3.07 -25.09 8.05
C SER A 331 -2.44 -26.43 7.71
N TYR A 332 -1.44 -26.46 6.83
CA TYR A 332 -0.79 -27.72 6.48
C TYR A 332 -0.10 -28.36 7.70
N ARG A 333 0.71 -27.57 8.41
CA ARG A 333 1.33 -27.93 9.68
C ARG A 333 1.07 -26.83 10.70
N VAL A 334 1.06 -27.18 11.98
CA VAL A 334 1.11 -26.22 13.10
C VAL A 334 2.34 -26.57 13.93
N LEU A 335 3.27 -25.63 14.00
CA LEU A 335 4.54 -25.76 14.69
C LEU A 335 4.78 -24.52 15.55
N ARG A 336 5.44 -24.71 16.69
CA ARG A 336 5.87 -23.62 17.57
C ARG A 336 7.39 -23.53 17.51
N ARG A 337 7.89 -22.40 17.04
CA ARG A 337 9.31 -22.09 16.90
C ARG A 337 9.64 -20.75 17.55
N GLN A 338 10.89 -20.58 17.96
CA GLN A 338 11.43 -19.27 18.29
C GLN A 338 11.78 -18.55 16.98
N TRP A 339 11.34 -17.30 16.85
CA TRP A 339 11.63 -16.47 15.68
C TRP A 339 11.83 -15.03 16.12
N VAL A 340 12.89 -14.40 15.61
CA VAL A 340 13.16 -12.98 15.81
C VAL A 340 13.13 -12.30 14.44
N GLY A 341 12.04 -11.61 14.14
CA GLY A 341 11.85 -10.88 12.89
C GLY A 341 12.26 -9.41 13.02
N LYS A 342 13.07 -8.96 12.06
CA LYS A 342 13.68 -7.63 11.96
C LYS A 342 13.42 -7.02 10.58
N PRO A 343 12.16 -6.76 10.20
CA PRO A 343 11.82 -6.23 8.87
C PRO A 343 12.60 -4.94 8.53
N ARG A 344 12.97 -4.77 7.25
CA ARG A 344 13.78 -3.61 6.78
C ARG A 344 13.05 -2.28 6.82
N HIS A 345 11.76 -2.30 6.50
CA HIS A 345 10.94 -1.09 6.51
C HIS A 345 10.59 -0.73 7.95
N GLY A 346 10.33 0.55 8.23
CA GLY A 346 9.78 0.97 9.52
C GLY A 346 8.34 0.50 9.76
N PRO A 347 7.79 0.76 10.95
CA PRO A 347 6.37 0.56 11.23
C PRO A 347 5.50 1.39 10.28
N SER A 348 4.38 0.81 9.87
CA SER A 348 3.35 1.48 9.06
C SER A 348 2.38 2.22 9.95
N VAL A 349 2.02 3.44 9.56
CA VAL A 349 1.11 4.30 10.31
C VAL A 349 -0.01 4.80 9.43
N VAL A 350 -1.23 4.76 9.96
CA VAL A 350 -2.42 5.37 9.36
C VAL A 350 -3.10 6.25 10.39
N THR A 351 -3.54 7.43 9.98
CA THR A 351 -4.22 8.37 10.85
C THR A 351 -5.64 8.66 10.38
N ASP A 352 -6.60 8.74 11.31
CA ASP A 352 -7.99 9.08 11.00
C ASP A 352 -8.31 10.57 11.21
N ASP A 353 -9.52 11.00 10.83
CA ASP A 353 -9.98 12.39 10.97
C ASP A 353 -10.24 12.84 12.42
N LYS A 354 -10.12 11.92 13.39
CA LYS A 354 -10.28 12.15 14.82
C LYS A 354 -8.92 12.23 15.55
N GLY A 355 -7.81 12.09 14.83
CA GLY A 355 -6.47 12.09 15.41
C GLY A 355 -6.13 10.77 16.12
N LEU A 356 -6.77 9.66 15.76
CA LEU A 356 -6.29 8.33 16.10
C LEU A 356 -5.17 7.94 15.15
N VAL A 357 -4.11 7.38 15.71
CA VAL A 357 -2.93 6.90 14.99
C VAL A 357 -2.89 5.39 15.14
N HIS A 358 -3.08 4.67 14.06
CA HIS A 358 -3.01 3.21 13.99
C HIS A 358 -1.61 2.82 13.53
N VAL A 359 -0.90 2.03 14.34
CA VAL A 359 0.45 1.56 14.03
C VAL A 359 0.53 0.05 14.05
N SER A 360 1.20 -0.51 13.05
CA SER A 360 1.55 -1.93 12.97
C SER A 360 2.91 -2.11 12.30
N TRP A 361 3.59 -3.23 12.57
CA TRP A 361 4.86 -3.53 11.94
C TRP A 361 4.95 -5.01 11.57
N ASN A 362 4.58 -5.32 10.34
CA ASN A 362 4.51 -6.69 9.83
C ASN A 362 5.87 -7.40 9.97
N GLY A 363 5.93 -8.44 10.79
CA GLY A 363 7.12 -9.23 11.05
C GLY A 363 8.03 -8.76 12.19
N ALA A 364 7.80 -7.58 12.78
CA ALA A 364 8.64 -7.14 13.90
C ALA A 364 8.22 -7.84 15.20
N THR A 365 9.05 -8.76 15.70
CA THR A 365 8.67 -9.61 16.85
C THR A 365 9.05 -8.99 18.20
N GLU A 366 10.08 -8.15 18.25
CA GLU A 366 10.63 -7.62 19.51
C GLU A 366 9.92 -6.35 20.01
N VAL A 367 8.95 -5.82 19.25
CA VAL A 367 8.23 -4.59 19.63
C VAL A 367 7.31 -4.87 20.82
N VAL A 368 7.54 -4.17 21.92
CA VAL A 368 6.67 -4.21 23.12
C VAL A 368 5.90 -2.91 23.33
N SER A 369 6.38 -1.81 22.77
CA SER A 369 5.78 -0.48 22.94
C SER A 369 6.07 0.45 21.76
N TRP A 370 5.20 1.44 21.64
CA TRP A 370 5.26 2.50 20.65
C TRP A 370 5.42 3.84 21.37
N GLU A 371 6.24 4.72 20.82
CA GLU A 371 6.39 6.08 21.28
C GLU A 371 6.08 7.03 20.13
N LEU A 372 5.14 7.93 20.36
CA LEU A 372 4.81 8.97 19.39
C LEU A 372 5.75 10.16 19.59
N GLN A 373 6.37 10.61 18.51
CA GLN A 373 7.41 11.64 18.49
C GLN A 373 7.02 12.78 17.53
N SER A 374 7.12 14.04 17.95
CA SER A 374 6.88 15.21 17.10
C SER A 374 8.16 15.71 16.45
N HIS A 375 8.04 16.19 15.22
CA HIS A 375 9.09 16.81 14.44
C HIS A 375 8.61 18.10 13.78
N GLU A 376 9.52 19.07 13.65
CA GLU A 376 9.24 20.35 13.00
C GLU A 376 9.46 20.29 11.49
N GLU A 377 10.45 19.52 11.04
CA GLU A 377 10.80 19.36 9.63
C GLU A 377 10.43 17.98 9.10
N LEU A 378 10.21 17.89 7.79
CA LEU A 378 10.02 16.61 7.13
C LEU A 378 11.40 15.97 6.94
N SER A 379 11.66 14.89 7.66
CA SER A 379 12.90 14.14 7.53
C SER A 379 12.62 12.65 7.64
N ASN A 380 13.30 11.88 6.80
CA ASN A 380 13.24 10.42 6.83
C ASN A 380 14.42 9.82 7.62
N ASP A 381 15.25 10.64 8.27
CA ASP A 381 16.30 10.13 9.14
C ASP A 381 15.66 9.50 10.39
N PRO A 382 15.85 8.19 10.64
CA PRO A 382 15.32 7.53 11.83
C PRO A 382 16.06 7.92 13.11
N ASN A 383 17.23 8.56 13.01
CA ASN A 383 18.03 8.99 14.16
C ASN A 383 17.83 10.48 14.51
N GLU A 384 16.97 11.18 13.78
CA GLU A 384 16.65 12.58 14.05
C GLU A 384 16.08 12.73 15.48
N GLU A 385 16.63 13.65 16.26
CA GLU A 385 16.10 13.93 17.59
C GLU A 385 14.69 14.51 17.49
N PRO A 386 13.71 13.96 18.24
CA PRO A 386 12.36 14.49 18.19
C PRO A 386 12.27 15.82 18.93
N ALA A 387 11.48 16.75 18.39
CA ALA A 387 11.13 18.00 19.06
C ALA A 387 10.30 17.77 20.34
N GLY A 388 9.69 16.59 20.46
CA GLY A 388 8.95 16.16 21.65
C GLY A 388 8.52 14.70 21.58
N SER A 389 8.37 14.07 22.75
CA SER A 389 7.97 12.67 22.88
C SER A 389 6.75 12.55 23.80
N PHE A 390 5.76 11.74 23.41
CA PHE A 390 4.43 11.77 24.03
C PHE A 390 4.06 10.48 24.74
N GLY A 391 4.99 9.95 25.52
CA GLY A 391 4.80 8.74 26.32
C GLY A 391 4.81 7.46 25.50
N MET A 392 4.88 6.34 26.22
CA MET A 392 4.93 5.01 25.63
C MET A 392 3.54 4.36 25.71
N THR A 393 3.07 3.82 24.59
CA THR A 393 1.88 2.96 24.55
C THR A 393 2.30 1.52 24.34
N ARG A 394 1.84 0.63 25.21
CA ARG A 394 2.12 -0.81 25.09
C ARG A 394 1.47 -1.37 23.84
N ARG A 395 2.18 -2.23 23.11
CA ARG A 395 1.63 -2.99 22.00
C ARG A 395 0.52 -3.92 22.49
N THR A 396 -0.63 -3.90 21.83
CA THR A 396 -1.83 -4.67 22.23
C THR A 396 -2.18 -5.84 21.30
N GLY A 397 -1.49 -5.97 20.18
CA GLY A 397 -1.72 -7.01 19.16
C GLY A 397 -0.91 -6.74 17.89
N PHE A 398 -1.46 -7.10 16.72
CA PHE A 398 -0.85 -6.73 15.43
C PHE A 398 -0.89 -5.22 15.19
N GLU A 399 -2.06 -4.61 15.42
CA GLU A 399 -2.26 -3.17 15.35
C GLU A 399 -2.43 -2.61 16.78
N THR A 400 -1.85 -1.43 17.01
CA THR A 400 -2.05 -0.65 18.24
C THR A 400 -2.55 0.73 17.87
N THR A 401 -3.56 1.21 18.60
CA THR A 401 -4.09 2.57 18.41
C THR A 401 -3.51 3.51 19.46
N LEU A 402 -3.01 4.65 18.99
CA LEU A 402 -2.48 5.75 19.78
C LEU A 402 -3.39 6.97 19.59
N HIS A 403 -3.36 7.89 20.56
CA HIS A 403 -4.00 9.18 20.40
C HIS A 403 -2.97 10.24 20.04
N GLN A 404 -3.20 10.97 18.97
CA GLN A 404 -2.37 12.10 18.61
C GLN A 404 -2.54 13.23 19.65
N PRO A 405 -1.48 13.66 20.32
CA PRO A 405 -1.52 14.70 21.33
C PRO A 405 -1.62 16.07 20.66
N ASN A 406 -2.15 17.03 21.41
CA ASN A 406 -2.07 18.42 21.01
C ASN A 406 -0.62 18.91 21.18
N ALA A 407 0.12 19.00 20.08
CA ALA A 407 1.52 19.43 20.04
C ALA A 407 1.65 20.71 19.19
N PRO A 408 1.51 21.90 19.80
CA PRO A 408 1.66 23.18 19.10
C PRO A 408 3.10 23.34 18.59
N GLY A 409 3.29 23.53 17.28
CA GLY A 409 4.61 23.67 16.65
C GLY A 409 5.08 22.42 15.89
N ALA A 410 4.57 21.22 16.23
CA ALA A 410 4.85 20.00 15.50
C ALA A 410 4.16 20.01 14.13
N ARG A 411 4.93 19.91 13.04
CA ARG A 411 4.39 19.76 11.68
C ARG A 411 4.17 18.29 11.33
N TYR A 412 5.03 17.43 11.84
CA TYR A 412 5.04 16.00 11.55
C TYR A 412 5.11 15.19 12.86
N PHE A 413 4.65 13.95 12.76
CA PHE A 413 4.86 12.93 13.77
C PHE A 413 5.56 11.71 13.17
N LYS A 414 6.30 11.00 14.01
CA LYS A 414 6.82 9.67 13.75
C LYS A 414 6.40 8.75 14.89
N VAL A 415 6.27 7.46 14.63
CA VAL A 415 6.10 6.44 15.68
C VAL A 415 7.38 5.62 15.78
N ALA A 416 8.04 5.71 16.93
CA ALA A 416 9.20 4.90 17.28
C ALA A 416 8.75 3.60 17.96
N ALA A 417 9.27 2.47 17.50
CA ALA A 417 9.05 1.17 18.09
C ALA A 417 10.17 0.83 19.07
N ARG A 418 9.81 0.34 20.27
CA ARG A 418 10.78 0.03 21.31
C ARG A 418 10.65 -1.41 21.82
N ASP A 419 11.79 -1.98 22.17
CA ASP A 419 11.91 -3.33 22.74
C ASP A 419 11.66 -3.36 24.26
N SER A 420 11.81 -4.55 24.86
CA SER A 420 11.63 -4.76 26.31
C SER A 420 12.60 -4.00 27.21
N LYS A 421 13.74 -3.54 26.67
CA LYS A 421 14.75 -2.72 27.37
C LYS A 421 14.55 -1.22 27.13
N GLY A 422 13.62 -0.85 26.24
CA GLY A 422 13.39 0.52 25.80
C GLY A 422 14.30 0.96 24.65
N GLU A 423 15.07 0.06 24.06
CA GLU A 423 15.94 0.34 22.91
C GLU A 423 15.10 0.57 21.64
N LEU A 424 15.56 1.49 20.79
CA LEU A 424 14.89 1.83 19.53
C LEU A 424 15.10 0.70 18.51
N LEU A 425 14.01 0.17 17.97
CA LEU A 425 14.04 -0.88 16.94
C LEU A 425 13.88 -0.30 15.53
N GLY A 426 13.07 0.75 15.39
CA GLY A 426 12.81 1.43 14.13
C GLY A 426 11.75 2.52 14.29
N VAL A 427 11.60 3.34 13.25
CA VAL A 427 10.74 4.53 13.25
C VAL A 427 9.90 4.54 11.98
N SER A 428 8.64 4.97 12.08
CA SER A 428 7.76 5.11 10.91
C SER A 428 8.25 6.21 9.98
N GLU A 429 7.79 6.18 8.72
CA GLU A 429 7.81 7.39 7.90
C GLU A 429 7.07 8.53 8.61
N PRO A 430 7.50 9.79 8.41
CA PRO A 430 6.83 10.94 8.99
C PRO A 430 5.41 11.09 8.42
N PHE A 431 4.44 11.37 9.27
CA PHE A 431 3.06 11.66 8.89
C PHE A 431 2.63 13.03 9.43
N PRO A 432 1.74 13.74 8.72
CA PRO A 432 1.39 15.10 9.10
C PRO A 432 0.65 15.12 10.43
N ASN A 433 0.94 16.12 11.24
CA ASN A 433 0.05 16.49 12.33
C ASN A 433 -1.29 16.90 11.71
N ILE A 434 -2.34 16.09 11.85
CA ILE A 434 -3.68 16.41 11.31
C ILE A 434 -4.21 17.75 11.85
N GLY A 435 -3.85 18.10 13.08
CA GLY A 435 -4.13 19.42 13.67
C GLY A 435 -3.40 20.58 12.97
N ALA A 436 -2.37 20.29 12.17
CA ALA A 436 -1.52 21.24 11.45
C ALA A 436 -1.65 21.17 9.91
N ALA A 437 -2.48 20.29 9.34
CA ALA A 437 -2.76 20.28 7.90
C ALA A 437 -3.41 21.62 7.50
N PRO A 438 -2.74 22.49 6.71
CA PRO A 438 -3.21 23.86 6.48
C PRO A 438 -4.61 23.88 5.87
N GLY A 439 -5.57 24.44 6.59
CA GLY A 439 -6.95 24.63 6.17
C GLY A 439 -7.93 23.52 6.54
N LEU A 440 -7.49 22.38 7.10
CA LEU A 440 -8.41 21.33 7.53
C LEU A 440 -9.00 21.62 8.92
N THR A 441 -8.15 22.00 9.89
CA THR A 441 -8.60 22.39 11.24
C THR A 441 -9.55 23.59 11.17
N ALA A 442 -9.20 24.64 10.44
CA ALA A 442 -10.04 25.81 10.28
C ALA A 442 -11.39 25.51 9.58
N LYS A 443 -11.43 24.58 8.62
CA LYS A 443 -12.68 24.11 7.99
C LYS A 443 -13.54 23.30 8.98
N LEU A 444 -12.93 22.47 9.81
CA LEU A 444 -13.65 21.69 10.82
C LEU A 444 -14.26 22.60 11.88
N ASP A 445 -13.50 23.60 12.34
CA ASP A 445 -13.98 24.62 13.27
C ASP A 445 -15.15 25.41 12.65
N LEU A 446 -14.99 25.91 11.41
CA LEU A 446 -16.03 26.62 10.68
C LEU A 446 -17.34 25.81 10.54
N ARG A 447 -17.24 24.50 10.27
CA ARG A 447 -18.42 23.61 10.13
C ARG A 447 -19.17 23.42 11.45
N LYS A 448 -18.47 23.46 12.58
CA LYS A 448 -19.06 23.32 13.93
C LYS A 448 -19.59 24.64 14.46
N ASP A 449 -19.10 25.76 13.93
CA ASP A 449 -19.49 27.09 14.36
C ASP A 449 -20.89 27.46 13.88
N VAL A 450 -21.75 27.77 14.86
CA VAL A 450 -23.16 28.17 14.68
C VAL A 450 -23.39 29.63 15.06
N ALA A 451 -22.33 30.40 15.34
CA ALA A 451 -22.44 31.81 15.69
C ALA A 451 -23.10 32.62 14.55
N PRO A 452 -24.04 33.53 14.86
CA PRO A 452 -24.70 34.37 13.85
C PRO A 452 -23.72 35.23 13.02
N GLU A 453 -22.63 35.68 13.62
CA GLU A 453 -21.59 36.53 13.02
C GLU A 453 -20.49 35.75 12.29
N ARG A 454 -20.62 34.41 12.19
CA ARG A 454 -19.64 33.54 11.55
C ARG A 454 -19.36 33.96 10.11
N THR A 455 -18.09 34.25 9.84
CA THR A 455 -17.62 34.72 8.53
C THR A 455 -16.62 33.73 7.92
N ASP A 456 -16.99 33.11 6.79
CA ASP A 456 -16.11 32.23 6.01
C ASP A 456 -15.29 33.03 4.98
N LEU A 457 -14.02 33.28 5.29
CA LEU A 457 -13.04 33.84 4.34
C LEU A 457 -12.05 32.78 3.86
N MET A 458 -12.30 31.51 4.12
CA MET A 458 -11.55 30.38 3.57
C MET A 458 -12.03 30.01 2.18
N VAL A 459 -13.27 30.36 1.86
CA VAL A 459 -13.99 30.08 0.63
C VAL A 459 -13.17 30.43 -0.63
N GLY A 460 -13.12 29.48 -1.57
CA GLY A 460 -12.41 29.62 -2.84
C GLY A 460 -13.33 29.84 -4.05
N VAL A 461 -14.57 30.28 -3.81
CA VAL A 461 -15.59 30.56 -4.84
C VAL A 461 -15.98 32.03 -4.80
N TYR A 462 -16.42 32.56 -5.94
CA TYR A 462 -16.89 33.93 -6.02
C TYR A 462 -18.30 34.06 -5.43
N GLN A 463 -18.49 35.06 -4.56
CA GLN A 463 -19.78 35.36 -3.92
C GLN A 463 -20.25 36.77 -4.25
N ASP A 464 -21.56 36.92 -4.42
CA ASP A 464 -22.24 38.23 -4.53
C ASP A 464 -22.26 38.99 -3.19
N ASP A 465 -22.88 40.16 -3.17
CA ASP A 465 -22.89 41.03 -1.98
C ASP A 465 -23.81 40.51 -0.87
N GLU A 466 -24.68 39.55 -1.18
CA GLU A 466 -25.51 38.80 -0.25
C GLU A 466 -24.82 37.55 0.30
N GLY A 467 -23.62 37.22 -0.21
CA GLY A 467 -22.84 36.05 0.20
C GLY A 467 -23.25 34.74 -0.50
N ASN A 468 -24.08 34.81 -1.53
CA ASN A 468 -24.44 33.64 -2.34
C ASN A 468 -23.40 33.39 -3.44
N ILE A 469 -23.29 32.13 -3.90
CA ILE A 469 -22.43 31.81 -5.04
C ILE A 469 -22.97 32.51 -6.28
N TYR A 470 -22.15 33.38 -6.87
CA TYR A 470 -22.55 34.13 -8.06
C TYR A 470 -22.54 33.23 -9.29
N THR A 471 -23.70 33.09 -9.94
CA THR A 471 -23.80 32.43 -11.24
C THR A 471 -23.87 33.49 -12.33
N LEU A 472 -22.93 33.47 -13.27
CA LEU A 472 -22.81 34.49 -14.30
C LEU A 472 -24.04 34.52 -15.22
N PRO A 473 -24.56 35.70 -15.59
CA PRO A 473 -25.61 35.87 -16.59
C PRO A 473 -25.35 35.08 -17.89
N ALA A 474 -24.13 35.12 -18.44
CA ALA A 474 -23.78 34.35 -19.63
C ALA A 474 -23.96 32.84 -19.45
N VAL A 475 -23.67 32.30 -18.26
CA VAL A 475 -23.84 30.88 -17.92
C VAL A 475 -25.31 30.51 -17.77
N ILE A 476 -26.11 31.39 -17.16
CA ILE A 476 -27.56 31.19 -17.05
C ILE A 476 -28.18 31.09 -18.45
N GLU A 477 -27.80 32.00 -19.34
CA GLU A 477 -28.35 32.05 -20.70
C GLU A 477 -27.85 30.88 -21.57
N ALA A 478 -26.56 30.57 -21.52
CA ALA A 478 -26.00 29.40 -22.20
C ALA A 478 -26.68 28.10 -21.76
N ARG A 479 -26.96 27.95 -20.45
CA ARG A 479 -27.70 26.79 -19.93
C ARG A 479 -29.12 26.73 -20.47
N ARG A 480 -29.85 27.85 -20.53
CA ARG A 480 -31.20 27.89 -21.13
C ARG A 480 -31.18 27.50 -22.60
N ALA A 481 -30.24 28.04 -23.37
CA ALA A 481 -30.07 27.73 -24.77
C ALA A 481 -29.77 26.24 -25.01
N LEU A 482 -28.90 25.64 -24.18
CA LEU A 482 -28.61 24.21 -24.22
C LEU A 482 -29.85 23.34 -23.98
N PHE A 483 -30.67 23.66 -22.97
CA PHE A 483 -31.89 22.92 -22.69
C PHE A 483 -33.00 23.13 -23.73
N ALA A 484 -32.94 24.21 -24.50
CA ALA A 484 -33.88 24.49 -25.58
C ALA A 484 -33.50 23.78 -26.90
N ASP A 485 -32.27 23.27 -27.04
CA ASP A 485 -31.82 22.54 -28.23
C ASP A 485 -32.41 21.11 -28.24
N PRO A 486 -33.31 20.78 -29.19
CA PRO A 486 -33.91 19.45 -29.26
C PRO A 486 -32.91 18.33 -29.60
N ASN A 487 -31.71 18.67 -30.07
CA ASN A 487 -30.66 17.70 -30.39
C ASN A 487 -29.71 17.47 -29.21
N TRP A 488 -29.84 18.20 -28.10
CA TRP A 488 -28.98 18.00 -26.95
C TRP A 488 -29.32 16.70 -26.21
N HIS A 489 -28.31 15.87 -25.93
CA HIS A 489 -28.47 14.59 -25.25
C HIS A 489 -27.23 14.21 -24.41
N HIS A 490 -27.35 13.19 -23.56
CA HIS A 490 -26.30 12.73 -22.63
C HIS A 490 -25.42 11.60 -23.20
N GLY A 491 -25.32 11.49 -24.51
CA GLY A 491 -24.55 10.43 -25.18
C GLY A 491 -23.05 10.69 -25.09
N TYR A 492 -22.24 9.64 -25.24
CA TYR A 492 -20.79 9.79 -25.35
C TYR A 492 -20.42 10.66 -26.56
N ARG A 493 -19.43 11.53 -26.38
CA ARG A 493 -18.89 12.32 -27.48
C ARG A 493 -18.01 11.43 -28.38
N PRO A 494 -17.92 11.73 -29.69
CA PRO A 494 -17.05 10.99 -30.62
C PRO A 494 -15.56 11.03 -30.26
N SER A 495 -15.13 12.02 -29.46
CA SER A 495 -13.74 12.25 -29.07
C SER A 495 -13.59 12.16 -27.56
N GLN A 496 -12.61 11.38 -27.09
CA GLN A 496 -12.32 11.22 -25.66
C GLN A 496 -11.75 12.51 -25.04
N ILE A 497 -11.00 13.30 -25.82
CA ILE A 497 -10.30 14.52 -25.38
C ILE A 497 -11.18 15.77 -25.40
N GLY A 498 -12.48 15.65 -25.67
CA GLY A 498 -13.40 16.79 -25.85
C GLY A 498 -13.73 17.07 -27.32
N SER A 499 -14.70 17.95 -27.57
CA SER A 499 -15.11 18.36 -28.92
C SER A 499 -14.06 19.26 -29.56
N THR A 500 -13.89 19.15 -30.88
CA THR A 500 -12.96 20.00 -31.64
C THR A 500 -13.27 21.47 -31.47
N THR A 501 -14.56 21.84 -31.44
CA THR A 501 -15.01 23.22 -31.24
C THR A 501 -14.62 23.77 -29.87
N PHE A 502 -14.89 23.03 -28.78
CA PHE A 502 -14.47 23.39 -27.44
C PHE A 502 -12.95 23.57 -27.34
N LEU A 503 -12.18 22.60 -27.86
CA LEU A 503 -10.72 22.65 -27.80
C LEU A 503 -10.17 23.85 -28.57
N HIS A 504 -10.67 24.10 -29.79
CA HIS A 504 -10.30 25.25 -30.59
C HIS A 504 -10.64 26.58 -29.89
N ALA A 505 -11.86 26.71 -29.37
CA ALA A 505 -12.29 27.91 -28.65
C ALA A 505 -11.43 28.17 -27.40
N CYS A 506 -11.03 27.11 -26.68
CA CYS A 506 -10.10 27.21 -25.55
C CYS A 506 -8.69 27.63 -26.00
N THR A 507 -8.15 27.01 -27.05
CA THR A 507 -6.82 27.38 -27.55
C THR A 507 -6.79 28.83 -28.06
N SER A 508 -7.82 29.28 -28.78
CA SER A 508 -7.92 30.66 -29.24
C SER A 508 -8.04 31.64 -28.07
N LEU A 509 -8.79 31.29 -27.03
CA LEU A 509 -8.92 32.10 -25.81
C LEU A 509 -7.56 32.29 -25.11
N PHE A 510 -6.78 31.22 -24.98
CA PHE A 510 -5.55 31.21 -24.19
C PHE A 510 -4.26 31.40 -24.99
N PHE A 511 -4.30 31.50 -26.32
CA PHE A 511 -3.11 31.82 -27.11
C PHE A 511 -3.31 33.02 -28.02
N GLY A 512 -4.57 33.45 -28.22
CA GLY A 512 -4.98 34.47 -29.18
C GLY A 512 -5.38 33.84 -30.52
N GLU A 513 -6.44 34.38 -31.14
CA GLU A 513 -6.91 33.92 -32.46
C GLU A 513 -5.86 34.11 -33.55
N ASP A 514 -5.13 35.23 -33.52
CA ASP A 514 -4.07 35.55 -34.49
C ASP A 514 -2.72 34.90 -34.14
N SER A 515 -2.70 33.93 -33.23
CA SER A 515 -1.46 33.27 -32.81
C SER A 515 -0.94 32.31 -33.87
N ILE A 516 0.33 32.46 -34.22
CA ILE A 516 1.02 31.53 -35.12
C ILE A 516 1.01 30.08 -34.61
N LEU A 517 0.87 29.87 -33.29
CA LEU A 517 0.74 28.53 -32.72
C LEU A 517 -0.63 27.91 -33.03
N VAL A 518 -1.69 28.72 -33.02
CA VAL A 518 -3.05 28.28 -33.35
C VAL A 518 -3.20 28.11 -34.86
N GLU A 519 -2.78 29.11 -35.66
CA GLU A 519 -2.84 29.09 -37.12
C GLU A 519 -2.12 27.86 -37.72
N GLN A 520 -0.93 27.54 -37.19
CA GLN A 520 -0.11 26.41 -37.66
C GLN A 520 -0.43 25.08 -36.95
N ARG A 521 -1.48 24.99 -36.14
CA ARG A 521 -1.88 23.78 -35.39
C ARG A 521 -0.73 23.19 -34.57
N ARG A 522 -0.10 24.03 -33.76
CA ARG A 522 1.04 23.70 -32.87
C ARG A 522 0.66 23.70 -31.39
N VAL A 523 -0.62 23.50 -31.08
CA VAL A 523 -1.13 23.39 -29.71
C VAL A 523 -1.99 22.14 -29.61
N ALA A 524 -1.47 21.11 -28.96
CA ALA A 524 -2.22 19.91 -28.64
C ALA A 524 -3.08 20.18 -27.42
N ALA A 525 -4.38 19.87 -27.47
CA ALA A 525 -5.29 20.18 -26.36
C ALA A 525 -6.15 18.99 -25.96
N THR A 526 -6.47 18.88 -24.68
CA THR A 526 -7.49 17.98 -24.16
C THR A 526 -8.32 18.68 -23.10
N GLN A 527 -9.63 18.41 -23.07
CA GLN A 527 -10.48 18.71 -21.93
C GLN A 527 -9.90 18.02 -20.69
N CYS A 528 -10.14 18.57 -19.50
CA CYS A 528 -9.70 18.01 -18.22
C CYS A 528 -10.74 18.27 -17.12
N LEU A 529 -10.62 17.55 -16.00
CA LEU A 529 -11.46 17.72 -14.80
C LEU A 529 -11.05 18.95 -13.96
N GLY A 530 -11.22 20.14 -14.55
CA GLY A 530 -10.75 21.40 -13.99
C GLY A 530 -9.22 21.49 -13.93
N ALA A 531 -8.70 22.44 -13.14
CA ALA A 531 -7.26 22.67 -13.01
C ALA A 531 -6.54 21.48 -12.40
N SER A 532 -7.13 20.82 -11.38
CA SER A 532 -6.55 19.62 -10.78
C SER A 532 -6.28 18.53 -11.81
N GLY A 533 -7.29 18.22 -12.65
CA GLY A 533 -7.15 17.22 -13.71
C GLY A 533 -6.16 17.66 -14.79
N ALA A 534 -6.11 18.95 -15.13
CA ALA A 534 -5.15 19.45 -16.11
C ALA A 534 -3.69 19.39 -15.61
N CYS A 535 -3.43 19.79 -14.36
CA CYS A 535 -2.11 19.65 -13.73
C CYS A 535 -1.71 18.19 -13.58
N TYR A 536 -2.64 17.31 -13.19
CA TYR A 536 -2.38 15.88 -13.08
C TYR A 536 -2.05 15.26 -14.45
N MET A 537 -2.82 15.59 -15.49
CA MET A 537 -2.52 15.14 -16.86
C MET A 537 -1.17 15.66 -17.36
N ALA A 538 -0.79 16.89 -17.02
CA ALA A 538 0.55 17.41 -17.30
C ALA A 538 1.64 16.60 -16.58
N ALA A 539 1.45 16.31 -15.30
CA ALA A 539 2.38 15.50 -14.51
C ALA A 539 2.53 14.08 -15.07
N CYS A 540 1.43 13.43 -15.45
CA CYS A 540 1.44 12.11 -16.08
C CYS A 540 2.14 12.14 -17.46
N LEU A 541 1.90 13.18 -18.26
CA LEU A 541 2.55 13.36 -19.57
C LEU A 541 4.07 13.46 -19.40
N LEU A 542 4.52 14.26 -18.43
CA LEU A 542 5.93 14.38 -18.10
C LEU A 542 6.52 13.06 -17.61
N LYS A 543 5.87 12.37 -16.67
CA LYS A 543 6.37 11.11 -16.12
C LYS A 543 6.57 10.05 -17.21
N LYS A 544 5.66 10.02 -18.19
CA LYS A 544 5.66 9.02 -19.25
C LYS A 544 6.63 9.34 -20.39
N HIS A 545 6.81 10.61 -20.72
CA HIS A 545 7.49 11.00 -21.97
C HIS A 545 8.72 11.88 -21.79
N HIS A 546 8.96 12.44 -20.61
CA HIS A 546 10.16 13.23 -20.37
C HIS A 546 11.34 12.31 -20.03
N VAL A 547 12.30 12.21 -20.96
CA VAL A 547 13.40 11.23 -20.93
C VAL A 547 14.24 11.29 -19.64
N ALA A 548 14.36 12.46 -19.04
CA ALA A 548 15.19 12.70 -17.85
C ALA A 548 14.47 12.59 -16.50
N SER A 549 13.15 12.31 -16.43
CA SER A 549 12.35 12.41 -15.17
C SER A 549 12.66 13.71 -14.39
N PRO A 550 12.27 14.87 -14.95
CA PRO A 550 12.80 16.16 -14.52
C PRO A 550 12.31 16.51 -13.12
N THR A 551 13.16 17.18 -12.35
CA THR A 551 12.78 17.76 -11.07
C THR A 551 11.77 18.89 -11.29
N VAL A 552 10.70 18.90 -10.49
CA VAL A 552 9.64 19.89 -10.55
C VAL A 552 9.88 20.95 -9.49
N PHE A 553 9.87 22.21 -9.92
CA PHE A 553 10.06 23.38 -9.07
C PHE A 553 8.79 24.22 -9.07
N MET A 554 8.35 24.68 -7.90
CA MET A 554 7.17 25.53 -7.75
C MET A 554 7.38 26.59 -6.67
N PRO A 555 6.73 27.75 -6.73
CA PRO A 555 6.78 28.75 -5.67
C PRO A 555 6.54 28.16 -4.27
N HIS A 556 7.30 28.59 -3.26
CA HIS A 556 7.10 28.20 -1.85
C HIS A 556 5.66 28.50 -1.42
N GLU A 557 5.19 29.73 -1.62
CA GLU A 557 3.78 30.05 -1.53
C GLU A 557 3.09 29.67 -2.84
N THR A 558 2.44 28.52 -2.91
CA THR A 558 1.64 28.13 -4.08
C THR A 558 0.30 27.52 -3.69
N TRP A 559 -0.52 27.13 -4.66
CA TRP A 559 -1.74 26.41 -4.37
C TRP A 559 -1.37 25.09 -3.69
N SER A 560 -1.86 24.88 -2.47
CA SER A 560 -1.46 23.77 -1.59
C SER A 560 -1.58 22.37 -2.19
N ASN A 561 -2.32 22.21 -3.29
CA ASN A 561 -2.47 20.93 -3.95
C ASN A 561 -1.46 20.68 -5.09
N HIS A 562 -0.60 21.65 -5.45
CA HIS A 562 0.41 21.43 -6.49
C HIS A 562 1.38 20.31 -6.11
N ALA A 563 2.04 20.41 -4.95
CA ALA A 563 2.96 19.37 -4.48
C ALA A 563 2.28 17.99 -4.46
N ASN A 564 1.11 17.89 -3.83
CA ASN A 564 0.32 16.66 -3.77
C ASN A 564 0.09 16.01 -5.15
N ILE A 565 -0.25 16.80 -6.19
CA ILE A 565 -0.52 16.29 -7.53
C ILE A 565 0.76 15.71 -8.16
N PHE A 566 1.86 16.47 -8.12
CA PHE A 566 3.10 16.10 -8.79
C PHE A 566 3.83 14.96 -8.06
N GLU A 567 3.86 14.98 -6.73
CA GLU A 567 4.42 13.89 -5.91
C GLU A 567 3.62 12.60 -6.07
N HIS A 568 2.29 12.69 -6.09
CA HIS A 568 1.42 11.52 -6.35
C HIS A 568 1.68 10.92 -7.75
N ALA A 569 1.95 11.76 -8.76
CA ALA A 569 2.37 11.32 -10.08
C ALA A 569 3.84 10.82 -10.14
N GLY A 570 4.55 10.80 -9.01
CA GLY A 570 5.90 10.24 -8.86
C GLY A 570 7.03 11.19 -9.27
N HIS A 571 6.82 12.51 -9.15
CA HIS A 571 7.87 13.53 -9.37
C HIS A 571 8.49 13.98 -8.06
N GLN A 572 9.77 14.35 -8.10
CA GLN A 572 10.41 15.10 -7.02
C GLN A 572 10.03 16.57 -7.13
N VAL A 573 9.52 17.13 -6.03
CA VAL A 573 9.06 18.52 -5.96
C VAL A 573 9.99 19.32 -5.04
N HIS A 574 10.42 20.48 -5.52
CA HIS A 574 11.21 21.45 -4.76
C HIS A 574 10.60 22.84 -4.85
N GLU A 575 10.95 23.68 -3.88
CA GLU A 575 10.40 25.02 -3.75
C GLU A 575 11.28 26.07 -4.45
N LEU A 576 10.64 27.13 -4.95
CA LEU A 576 11.25 28.34 -5.48
C LEU A 576 10.88 29.54 -4.62
N PRO A 577 11.82 30.45 -4.35
CA PRO A 577 11.48 31.73 -3.73
C PRO A 577 10.51 32.50 -4.65
N TYR A 578 9.47 33.10 -4.06
CA TYR A 578 8.47 33.85 -4.83
C TYR A 578 7.92 35.07 -4.08
N PHE A 579 7.61 34.97 -2.78
CA PHE A 579 7.01 36.06 -2.02
C PHE A 579 7.98 36.64 -0.98
N ASP A 580 8.18 37.96 -0.97
CA ASP A 580 8.90 38.65 0.09
C ASP A 580 7.92 39.07 1.19
N ALA A 581 7.90 38.31 2.29
CA ALA A 581 7.04 38.61 3.43
C ALA A 581 7.32 39.98 4.08
N ARG A 582 8.51 40.57 3.89
CA ARG A 582 8.83 41.91 4.43
C ARG A 582 8.13 43.00 3.63
N ASN A 583 8.17 42.91 2.31
CA ASN A 583 7.66 43.89 1.37
C ASN A 583 6.20 43.63 0.94
N GLY A 584 5.71 42.40 1.13
CA GLY A 584 4.35 42.00 0.76
C GLY A 584 4.13 41.87 -0.75
N ASP A 585 5.20 41.63 -1.51
CA ASP A 585 5.20 41.57 -2.97
C ASP A 585 6.12 40.42 -3.47
N VAL A 586 6.23 40.24 -4.78
CA VAL A 586 7.10 39.22 -5.39
C VAL A 586 8.58 39.49 -5.07
N ASP A 587 9.29 38.49 -4.55
CA ASP A 587 10.76 38.46 -4.49
C ASP A 587 11.35 38.03 -5.84
N TYR A 588 11.25 38.94 -6.82
CA TYR A 588 11.61 38.62 -8.20
C TYR A 588 13.11 38.34 -8.38
N ASP A 589 13.97 39.07 -7.68
CA ASP A 589 15.42 38.88 -7.78
C ASP A 589 15.83 37.49 -7.29
N SER A 590 15.26 37.03 -6.18
CA SER A 590 15.49 35.67 -5.69
C SER A 590 14.89 34.62 -6.63
N LEU A 591 13.68 34.83 -7.15
CA LEU A 591 13.05 33.92 -8.12
C LEU A 591 13.92 33.75 -9.37
N LEU A 592 14.37 34.86 -9.96
CA LEU A 592 15.20 34.85 -11.17
C LEU A 592 16.57 34.24 -10.90
N SER A 593 17.18 34.55 -9.75
CA SER A 593 18.45 33.95 -9.32
C SER A 593 18.33 32.44 -9.12
N ALA A 594 17.25 31.97 -8.49
CA ALA A 594 16.98 30.55 -8.31
C ALA A 594 16.76 29.85 -9.66
N ALA A 595 15.94 30.42 -10.54
CA ALA A 595 15.70 29.89 -11.89
C ALA A 595 17.00 29.78 -12.73
N ASN A 596 18.00 30.62 -12.48
CA ASN A 596 19.31 30.49 -13.13
C ASN A 596 20.21 29.39 -12.53
N ARG A 597 19.97 29.00 -11.27
CA ARG A 597 20.82 28.05 -10.51
C ARG A 597 20.30 26.62 -10.51
N ILE A 598 18.99 26.42 -10.64
CA ILE A 598 18.40 25.07 -10.69
C ILE A 598 18.95 24.26 -11.87
N PRO A 599 18.91 22.92 -11.80
CA PRO A 599 19.43 22.06 -12.87
C PRO A 599 18.85 22.41 -14.25
N PRO A 600 19.63 22.41 -15.35
CA PRO A 600 19.09 22.58 -16.71
C PRO A 600 17.90 21.65 -16.96
N GLU A 601 17.00 22.04 -17.86
CA GLU A 601 15.88 21.19 -18.27
C GLU A 601 14.89 20.82 -17.14
N SER A 602 14.95 21.54 -16.01
CA SER A 602 13.94 21.47 -14.94
C SER A 602 12.55 21.94 -15.39
N VAL A 603 11.52 21.54 -14.65
CA VAL A 603 10.13 21.97 -14.86
C VAL A 603 9.74 23.00 -13.82
N LEU A 604 9.17 24.14 -14.23
CA LEU A 604 8.64 25.16 -13.33
C LEU A 604 7.11 25.20 -13.41
N VAL A 605 6.42 25.04 -12.28
CA VAL A 605 4.97 25.17 -12.17
C VAL A 605 4.63 26.57 -11.64
N LEU A 606 4.08 27.42 -12.51
CA LEU A 606 3.82 28.83 -12.21
C LEU A 606 2.36 29.20 -12.48
N GLN A 607 1.80 30.09 -11.68
CA GLN A 607 0.45 30.60 -11.90
C GLN A 607 0.48 31.84 -12.79
N THR A 608 -0.47 31.96 -13.72
CA THR A 608 -0.41 33.03 -14.74
C THR A 608 -0.81 34.41 -14.20
N ALA A 609 -1.80 34.45 -13.31
CA ALA A 609 -2.32 35.66 -12.68
C ALA A 609 -3.16 35.30 -11.44
N GLY A 610 -3.39 36.28 -10.57
CA GLY A 610 -4.17 36.10 -9.34
C GLY A 610 -3.59 35.02 -8.43
N GLN A 611 -2.26 34.99 -8.28
CA GLN A 611 -1.53 33.93 -7.59
C GLN A 611 -2.19 33.51 -6.27
N ASN A 612 -2.38 32.22 -6.05
CA ASN A 612 -2.95 31.66 -4.82
C ASN A 612 -1.82 31.01 -4.02
N PRO A 613 -1.50 31.48 -2.81
CA PRO A 613 -2.35 32.30 -1.93
C PRO A 613 -2.08 33.82 -1.92
N THR A 614 -1.03 34.29 -2.58
CA THR A 614 -0.45 35.63 -2.31
C THR A 614 -1.23 36.78 -2.94
N GLY A 615 -1.81 36.57 -4.12
CA GLY A 615 -2.32 37.62 -4.99
C GLY A 615 -1.23 38.46 -5.67
N CYS A 616 0.05 38.09 -5.51
CA CYS A 616 1.20 38.78 -6.11
C CYS A 616 1.52 38.17 -7.48
N ASP A 617 1.48 39.00 -8.52
CA ASP A 617 1.69 38.58 -9.91
C ASP A 617 2.94 39.25 -10.50
N LEU A 618 3.69 38.52 -11.33
CA LEU A 618 4.83 39.08 -12.07
C LEU A 618 4.38 40.17 -13.06
N THR A 619 5.20 41.19 -13.26
CA THR A 619 5.00 42.17 -14.34
C THR A 619 5.32 41.57 -15.71
N ASN A 620 4.94 42.26 -16.79
CA ASN A 620 5.24 41.80 -18.15
C ASN A 620 6.75 41.74 -18.42
N GLU A 621 7.50 42.70 -17.87
CA GLU A 621 8.96 42.77 -17.97
C GLU A 621 9.60 41.59 -17.23
N GLN A 622 9.13 41.31 -16.02
CA GLN A 622 9.57 40.17 -15.21
C GLN A 622 9.26 38.82 -15.87
N TRP A 623 8.07 38.67 -16.46
CA TRP A 623 7.72 37.49 -17.26
C TRP A 623 8.66 37.31 -18.45
N SER A 624 8.95 38.39 -19.17
CA SER A 624 9.83 38.35 -20.35
C SER A 624 11.25 37.91 -19.98
N GLN A 625 11.79 38.42 -18.87
CA GLN A 625 13.11 38.05 -18.35
C GLN A 625 13.16 36.59 -17.86
N LEU A 626 12.13 36.14 -17.14
CA LEU A 626 12.06 34.75 -16.67
C LEU A 626 11.91 33.78 -17.84
N ALA A 627 11.11 34.11 -18.85
CA ALA A 627 10.99 33.32 -20.07
C ALA A 627 12.32 33.23 -20.82
N GLY A 628 13.09 34.32 -20.91
CA GLY A 628 14.44 34.31 -21.46
C GLY A 628 15.41 33.40 -20.71
N THR A 629 15.31 33.37 -19.37
CA THR A 629 16.07 32.44 -18.51
C THR A 629 15.67 31.00 -18.81
N CYS A 630 14.37 30.69 -18.83
CA CYS A 630 13.88 29.34 -19.13
C CYS A 630 14.32 28.86 -20.52
N ALA A 631 14.27 29.73 -21.53
CA ALA A 631 14.76 29.45 -22.88
C ALA A 631 16.25 29.08 -22.87
N THR A 632 17.07 29.87 -22.17
CA THR A 632 18.53 29.69 -22.10
C THR A 632 18.93 28.45 -21.31
N ARG A 633 18.13 28.09 -20.30
CA ARG A 633 18.37 26.93 -19.43
C ARG A 633 17.70 25.63 -19.91
N GLY A 634 16.86 25.71 -20.94
CA GLY A 634 16.05 24.59 -21.43
C GLY A 634 14.89 24.20 -20.51
N HIS A 635 14.50 25.06 -19.56
CA HIS A 635 13.41 24.75 -18.64
C HIS A 635 12.06 24.72 -19.35
N LEU A 636 11.19 23.81 -18.91
CA LEU A 636 9.80 23.75 -19.32
C LEU A 636 8.92 24.45 -18.29
N ILE A 637 7.99 25.29 -18.74
CA ILE A 637 7.04 25.96 -17.85
C ILE A 637 5.67 25.29 -17.96
N ILE A 638 5.11 24.90 -16.82
CA ILE A 638 3.71 24.54 -16.66
C ILE A 638 2.99 25.75 -16.06
N PHE A 639 2.10 26.34 -16.84
CA PHE A 639 1.22 27.42 -16.39
C PHE A 639 -0.08 26.87 -15.80
N ASP A 640 -0.34 27.16 -14.52
CA ASP A 640 -1.67 26.99 -13.90
C ASP A 640 -2.48 28.29 -14.06
N ALA A 641 -3.48 28.24 -14.95
CA ALA A 641 -4.36 29.35 -15.25
C ALA A 641 -5.75 29.14 -14.62
N ALA A 642 -5.82 29.35 -13.31
CA ALA A 642 -7.08 29.38 -12.57
C ALA A 642 -7.85 30.70 -12.65
N TYR A 643 -7.16 31.78 -13.00
CA TYR A 643 -7.71 33.12 -13.21
C TYR A 643 -7.44 33.55 -14.66
N TYR A 644 -8.38 34.29 -15.26
CA TYR A 644 -8.23 34.75 -16.62
C TYR A 644 -7.18 35.87 -16.72
N GLY A 645 -6.12 35.61 -17.49
CA GLY A 645 -4.97 36.49 -17.68
C GLY A 645 -3.77 35.67 -18.16
N MET A 646 -3.03 36.16 -19.17
CA MET A 646 -1.91 35.44 -19.77
C MET A 646 -0.58 36.13 -19.49
N ALA A 647 0.44 35.32 -19.19
CA ALA A 647 1.84 35.67 -19.38
C ALA A 647 2.23 35.48 -20.86
N LYS A 648 2.99 36.42 -21.44
CA LYS A 648 3.59 36.23 -22.76
C LYS A 648 4.94 35.53 -22.60
N ALA A 649 5.06 34.29 -23.09
CA ALA A 649 6.31 33.54 -23.07
C ALA A 649 6.56 32.91 -24.44
N ASN A 650 7.79 33.02 -24.96
CA ASN A 650 8.18 32.52 -26.27
C ASN A 650 8.97 31.20 -26.16
N VAL A 651 8.59 30.36 -25.20
CA VAL A 651 9.23 29.06 -24.87
C VAL A 651 8.20 27.93 -24.99
N PRO A 652 8.62 26.65 -25.09
CA PRO A 652 7.69 25.54 -24.94
C PRO A 652 6.96 25.63 -23.60
N VAL A 653 5.63 25.51 -23.62
CA VAL A 653 4.78 25.61 -22.42
C VAL A 653 3.73 24.52 -22.41
N ILE A 654 3.36 24.12 -21.20
CA ILE A 654 2.15 23.39 -20.90
C ILE A 654 1.22 24.33 -20.15
N LEU A 655 -0.02 24.47 -20.58
CA LEU A 655 -1.03 25.29 -19.92
C LEU A 655 -2.12 24.39 -19.34
N ALA A 656 -2.25 24.37 -18.02
CA ALA A 656 -3.34 23.78 -17.29
C ALA A 656 -4.33 24.88 -16.88
N ALA A 657 -5.51 24.90 -17.50
CA ALA A 657 -6.50 25.95 -17.27
C ALA A 657 -7.84 25.42 -16.76
N THR A 658 -8.59 26.27 -16.04
CA THR A 658 -9.92 25.94 -15.53
C THR A 658 -10.95 27.04 -15.76
N PHE A 659 -12.18 26.63 -15.97
CA PHE A 659 -13.33 27.53 -16.05
C PHE A 659 -14.10 27.64 -14.73
N SER A 660 -13.60 27.03 -13.65
CA SER A 660 -14.25 27.09 -12.34
C SER A 660 -14.45 28.51 -11.82
N LYS A 661 -13.45 29.39 -11.94
CA LYS A 661 -13.53 30.77 -11.43
C LYS A 661 -14.02 31.74 -12.50
N ALA A 662 -13.47 31.65 -13.71
CA ALA A 662 -13.80 32.56 -14.81
C ALA A 662 -15.26 32.44 -15.29
N LEU A 663 -15.90 31.28 -15.12
CA LEU A 663 -17.30 31.04 -15.47
C LEU A 663 -18.16 30.61 -14.27
N GLY A 664 -17.62 30.58 -13.06
CA GLY A 664 -18.36 30.09 -11.88
C GLY A 664 -18.73 28.60 -11.94
N LEU A 665 -18.13 27.81 -12.84
CA LEU A 665 -18.42 26.39 -13.06
C LEU A 665 -17.58 25.50 -12.12
N TYR A 666 -17.66 25.75 -10.80
CA TYR A 666 -16.81 25.09 -9.80
C TYR A 666 -17.00 23.57 -9.77
N SER A 667 -18.24 23.12 -9.66
CA SER A 667 -18.60 21.71 -9.49
C SER A 667 -18.74 20.94 -10.81
N GLU A 668 -18.81 21.66 -11.95
CA GLU A 668 -18.86 21.04 -13.29
C GLU A 668 -17.50 20.51 -13.76
N ARG A 669 -16.43 20.85 -13.02
CA ARG A 669 -15.06 20.34 -13.24
C ARG A 669 -14.59 20.54 -14.68
N VAL A 670 -14.79 21.73 -15.25
CA VAL A 670 -14.38 22.01 -16.64
C VAL A 670 -13.01 22.67 -16.67
N GLY A 671 -12.07 22.03 -17.35
CA GLY A 671 -10.73 22.55 -17.62
C GLY A 671 -10.19 22.09 -18.97
N VAL A 672 -9.00 22.58 -19.31
CA VAL A 672 -8.27 22.22 -20.52
C VAL A 672 -6.78 22.14 -20.22
N LEU A 673 -6.11 21.15 -20.80
CA LEU A 673 -4.66 21.06 -20.87
C LEU A 673 -4.24 21.36 -22.31
N CYS A 674 -3.36 22.35 -22.50
CA CYS A 674 -2.77 22.68 -23.79
C CYS A 674 -1.25 22.47 -23.74
N VAL A 675 -0.67 21.87 -24.77
CA VAL A 675 0.76 21.60 -24.89
C VAL A 675 1.25 22.17 -26.22
N THR A 676 2.20 23.11 -26.17
CA THR A 676 2.78 23.67 -27.40
C THR A 676 3.76 22.69 -28.04
N ALA A 677 3.74 22.59 -29.36
CA ALA A 677 4.62 21.74 -30.15
C ALA A 677 5.50 22.56 -31.11
N PRO A 678 6.67 22.06 -31.52
CA PRO A 678 7.50 22.72 -32.53
C PRO A 678 6.81 22.85 -33.90
N ASP A 679 6.03 21.83 -34.27
CA ASP A 679 5.33 21.70 -35.54
C ASP A 679 4.01 20.91 -35.40
N SER A 680 3.21 20.88 -36.47
CA SER A 680 1.91 20.21 -36.50
C SER A 680 2.00 18.68 -36.41
N GLU A 681 3.12 18.09 -36.82
CA GLU A 681 3.31 16.64 -36.81
C GLU A 681 3.55 16.13 -35.38
N ILE A 682 4.42 16.82 -34.62
CA ILE A 682 4.61 16.59 -33.18
C ILE A 682 3.32 16.89 -32.43
N CYS A 683 2.62 17.97 -32.78
CA CYS A 683 1.32 18.30 -32.18
C CYS A 683 0.33 17.13 -32.30
N HIS A 684 0.20 16.56 -33.49
CA HIS A 684 -0.67 15.41 -33.72
C HIS A 684 -0.27 14.20 -32.87
N ARG A 685 1.03 13.89 -32.75
CA ARG A 685 1.51 12.81 -31.87
C ARG A 685 1.18 13.05 -30.40
N LEU A 686 1.33 14.29 -29.92
CA LEU A 686 0.96 14.67 -28.55
C LEU A 686 -0.54 14.49 -28.32
N GLU A 687 -1.40 14.93 -29.24
CA GLU A 687 -2.84 14.70 -29.14
C GLU A 687 -3.20 13.21 -29.06
N MET A 688 -2.49 12.36 -29.80
CA MET A 688 -2.69 10.90 -29.72
C MET A 688 -2.29 10.35 -28.35
N GLN A 689 -1.21 10.85 -27.73
CA GLN A 689 -0.85 10.46 -26.37
C GLN A 689 -1.87 10.95 -25.34
N LEU A 690 -2.32 12.20 -25.45
CA LEU A 690 -3.38 12.75 -24.59
C LEU A 690 -4.65 11.92 -24.69
N ARG A 691 -5.05 11.52 -25.90
CA ARG A 691 -6.23 10.66 -26.12
C ARG A 691 -6.11 9.30 -25.45
N LEU A 692 -4.94 8.67 -25.52
CA LEU A 692 -4.69 7.40 -24.83
C LEU A 692 -4.75 7.58 -23.31
N MET A 693 -4.10 8.61 -22.79
CA MET A 693 -4.10 8.92 -21.35
C MET A 693 -5.50 9.18 -20.83
N THR A 694 -6.29 10.00 -21.51
CA THR A 694 -7.70 10.25 -21.16
C THR A 694 -8.52 8.97 -21.16
N ARG A 695 -8.28 8.05 -22.10
CA ARG A 695 -8.98 6.76 -22.16
C ARG A 695 -8.69 5.90 -20.93
N TYR A 696 -7.46 5.91 -20.42
CA TYR A 696 -7.07 5.17 -19.22
C TYR A 696 -7.60 5.79 -17.94
N GLU A 697 -7.68 7.13 -17.89
CA GLU A 697 -8.04 7.85 -16.68
C GLU A 697 -9.56 7.94 -16.48
N THR A 698 -10.29 8.41 -17.49
CA THR A 698 -11.73 8.70 -17.36
C THR A 698 -12.59 8.07 -18.45
N GLY A 699 -11.99 7.48 -19.49
CA GLY A 699 -12.69 6.99 -20.69
C GLY A 699 -13.16 8.11 -21.63
N GLY A 700 -13.47 9.28 -21.07
CA GLY A 700 -13.84 10.53 -21.73
C GLY A 700 -14.25 11.56 -20.66
N TYR A 701 -14.42 12.84 -21.04
CA TYR A 701 -14.79 13.88 -20.06
C TYR A 701 -16.28 14.25 -20.07
N PRO A 702 -16.83 14.76 -18.94
CA PRO A 702 -18.22 15.20 -18.85
C PRO A 702 -18.56 16.30 -19.88
N ALA A 703 -19.69 16.15 -20.55
CA ALA A 703 -20.06 17.02 -21.66
C ALA A 703 -20.80 18.31 -21.24
N PHE A 704 -21.54 18.31 -20.13
CA PHE A 704 -22.47 19.39 -19.82
C PHE A 704 -21.77 20.74 -19.59
N GLY A 705 -20.87 20.81 -18.62
CA GLY A 705 -20.10 22.03 -18.38
C GLY A 705 -19.27 22.47 -19.58
N ALA A 706 -18.65 21.53 -20.32
CA ALA A 706 -17.88 21.87 -21.51
C ALA A 706 -18.75 22.43 -22.65
N ASN A 707 -20.00 21.98 -22.81
CA ASN A 707 -20.93 22.58 -23.77
C ASN A 707 -21.31 24.02 -23.39
N ILE A 708 -21.47 24.32 -22.09
CA ILE A 708 -21.73 25.68 -21.62
C ILE A 708 -20.55 26.58 -21.99
N VAL A 709 -19.32 26.14 -21.71
CA VAL A 709 -18.11 26.88 -22.08
C VAL A 709 -18.03 27.05 -23.60
N GLU A 710 -18.20 25.97 -24.36
CA GLU A 710 -18.17 26.01 -25.83
C GLU A 710 -19.16 27.06 -26.37
N LEU A 711 -20.43 26.97 -25.96
CA LEU A 711 -21.48 27.87 -26.42
C LEU A 711 -21.19 29.35 -26.08
N ILE A 712 -20.67 29.62 -24.88
CA ILE A 712 -20.29 30.98 -24.46
C ILE A 712 -19.12 31.49 -25.31
N LEU A 713 -18.10 30.66 -25.55
CA LEU A 713 -16.91 31.09 -26.26
C LEU A 713 -17.14 31.23 -27.77
N THR A 714 -18.11 30.52 -28.35
CA THR A 714 -18.39 30.55 -29.81
C THR A 714 -19.56 31.45 -30.20
N SER A 715 -20.38 31.91 -29.25
CA SER A 715 -21.47 32.86 -29.52
C SER A 715 -20.99 34.28 -29.25
N PRO A 716 -20.95 35.20 -30.24
CA PRO A 716 -20.49 36.57 -30.03
C PRO A 716 -21.21 37.31 -28.90
N ASP A 717 -22.53 37.12 -28.79
CA ASP A 717 -23.35 37.78 -27.77
C ASP A 717 -23.07 37.23 -26.36
N LEU A 718 -23.00 35.90 -26.22
CA LEU A 718 -22.69 35.27 -24.93
C LEU A 718 -21.25 35.53 -24.51
N ARG A 719 -20.31 35.58 -25.47
CA ARG A 719 -18.91 35.94 -25.26
C ARG A 719 -18.80 37.36 -24.72
N ALA A 720 -19.47 38.32 -25.37
CA ALA A 720 -19.48 39.71 -24.93
C ALA A 720 -20.11 39.86 -23.53
N GLN A 721 -21.22 39.14 -23.26
CA GLN A 721 -21.83 39.11 -21.93
C GLN A 721 -20.88 38.53 -20.88
N TRP A 722 -20.22 37.40 -21.17
CA TRP A 722 -19.26 36.79 -20.26
C TRP A 722 -18.08 37.71 -19.94
N GLU A 723 -17.52 38.39 -20.94
CA GLU A 723 -16.45 39.35 -20.74
C GLU A 723 -16.89 40.54 -19.86
N ALA A 724 -18.14 40.99 -20.01
CA ALA A 724 -18.73 41.99 -19.13
C ALA A 724 -18.96 41.47 -17.70
N ASP A 725 -19.41 40.22 -17.56
CA ASP A 725 -19.60 39.55 -16.26
C ASP A 725 -18.27 39.46 -15.50
N VAL A 726 -17.20 39.00 -16.16
CA VAL A 726 -15.85 38.88 -15.55
C VAL A 726 -15.29 40.25 -15.17
N LYS A 727 -15.46 41.28 -16.03
CA LYS A 727 -15.04 42.67 -15.70
C LYS A 727 -15.78 43.20 -14.48
N THR A 728 -17.06 42.88 -14.36
CA THR A 728 -17.88 43.26 -13.19
C THR A 728 -17.37 42.58 -11.93
N MET A 729 -17.14 41.26 -11.97
CA MET A 729 -16.57 40.51 -10.85
C MET A 729 -15.21 41.07 -10.40
N ALA A 730 -14.30 41.33 -11.35
CA ALA A 730 -13.00 41.91 -11.06
C ALA A 730 -13.10 43.30 -10.42
N SER A 731 -14.02 44.14 -10.92
CA SER A 731 -14.26 45.48 -10.39
C SER A 731 -14.80 45.43 -8.95
N GLN A 732 -15.70 44.49 -8.65
CA GLN A 732 -16.24 44.31 -7.31
C GLN A 732 -15.17 43.83 -6.31
N LEU A 733 -14.27 42.91 -6.71
CA LEU A 733 -13.14 42.53 -5.87
C LEU A 733 -12.25 43.74 -5.52
N GLN A 734 -12.05 44.66 -6.47
CA GLN A 734 -11.29 45.89 -6.22
C GLN A 734 -12.01 46.86 -5.28
N VAL A 735 -13.34 46.98 -5.38
CA VAL A 735 -14.15 47.76 -4.43
C VAL A 735 -14.02 47.19 -3.02
N ARG A 736 -14.17 45.87 -2.87
CA ARG A 736 -14.05 45.17 -1.57
C ARG A 736 -12.66 45.36 -0.95
N ARG A 737 -11.58 45.24 -1.74
CA ARG A 737 -10.19 45.51 -1.31
C ARG A 737 -10.02 46.93 -0.78
N LYS A 738 -10.45 47.93 -1.56
CA LYS A 738 -10.36 49.35 -1.17
C LYS A 738 -11.13 49.63 0.12
N ARG A 739 -12.34 49.06 0.24
CA ARG A 739 -13.16 49.27 1.44
C ARG A 739 -12.55 48.61 2.67
N LEU A 740 -12.04 47.38 2.57
CA LEU A 740 -11.39 46.71 3.70
C LEU A 740 -10.17 47.50 4.17
N ARG A 741 -9.31 47.94 3.24
CA ARG A 741 -8.15 48.78 3.56
C ARG A 741 -8.56 50.07 4.25
N ALA A 742 -9.52 50.80 3.68
CA ALA A 742 -10.01 52.06 4.24
C ALA A 742 -10.53 51.88 5.67
N LEU A 743 -11.27 50.80 5.95
CA LEU A 743 -11.75 50.50 7.30
C LEU A 743 -10.61 50.23 8.29
N LEU A 744 -9.57 49.50 7.90
CA LEU A 744 -8.40 49.26 8.76
C LEU A 744 -7.61 50.56 9.03
N GLU A 745 -7.52 51.44 8.03
CA GLU A 745 -6.88 52.76 8.17
C GLU A 745 -7.73 53.71 9.05
N GLU A 746 -9.05 53.72 8.88
CA GLU A 746 -10.02 54.47 9.71
C GLU A 746 -9.97 54.03 11.17
N LEU A 747 -9.83 52.71 11.43
CA LEU A 747 -9.63 52.15 12.77
C LEU A 747 -8.21 52.39 13.32
N GLN A 748 -7.32 52.99 12.54
CA GLN A 748 -5.90 53.18 12.88
C GLN A 748 -5.21 51.86 13.26
N THR A 749 -5.58 50.77 12.59
CA THR A 749 -5.07 49.44 12.91
C THR A 749 -3.56 49.37 12.66
N PRO A 750 -2.75 48.93 13.65
CA PRO A 750 -1.29 48.84 13.49
C PRO A 750 -0.89 47.92 12.32
N GLY A 751 0.00 48.40 11.45
CA GLY A 751 0.50 47.65 10.29
C GLY A 751 0.49 48.44 8.98
N ASN A 752 0.99 47.84 7.91
CA ASN A 752 0.84 48.36 6.54
C ASN A 752 -0.18 47.49 5.79
N TRP A 753 -1.21 48.14 5.24
CA TRP A 753 -2.35 47.51 4.57
C TRP A 753 -2.38 47.72 3.05
N GLU A 754 -1.32 48.28 2.46
CA GLU A 754 -1.22 48.53 1.01
C GLU A 754 -1.30 47.24 0.18
N SER A 755 -0.79 46.13 0.71
CA SER A 755 -0.83 44.82 0.06
C SER A 755 -2.24 44.38 -0.30
N ILE A 756 -3.26 44.74 0.49
CA ILE A 756 -4.67 44.41 0.20
C ILE A 756 -5.10 45.00 -1.16
N THR A 757 -4.63 46.20 -1.49
CA THR A 757 -4.96 46.90 -2.74
C THR A 757 -3.98 46.64 -3.88
N ASN A 758 -2.72 46.31 -3.58
CA ASN A 758 -1.70 46.02 -4.59
C ASN A 758 -1.85 44.60 -5.16
N GLN A 759 -2.26 43.65 -4.32
CA GLN A 759 -2.52 42.27 -4.71
C GLN A 759 -3.80 42.14 -5.57
N LYS A 760 -3.82 41.12 -6.42
CA LYS A 760 -4.87 40.86 -7.41
C LYS A 760 -5.58 39.53 -7.15
N GLY A 761 -6.66 39.30 -7.91
CA GLY A 761 -7.43 38.06 -7.83
C GLY A 761 -8.34 37.99 -6.61
N MET A 762 -8.77 36.77 -6.25
CA MET A 762 -9.73 36.52 -5.17
C MET A 762 -9.10 36.47 -3.78
N PHE A 763 -7.78 36.40 -3.68
CA PHE A 763 -7.08 36.16 -2.41
C PHE A 763 -6.13 37.28 -2.04
N CYS A 764 -5.88 37.39 -0.75
CA CYS A 764 -4.89 38.29 -0.16
C CYS A 764 -4.19 37.52 0.96
N LEU A 765 -2.86 37.49 0.96
CA LEU A 765 -2.12 36.87 2.06
C LEU A 765 -1.88 37.90 3.15
N MET A 766 -2.61 37.73 4.26
CA MET A 766 -2.52 38.62 5.42
C MET A 766 -1.32 38.23 6.28
N ARG A 767 -0.59 39.23 6.77
CA ARG A 767 0.58 39.03 7.66
C ARG A 767 0.17 38.84 9.11
N LEU A 768 -0.76 37.93 9.35
CA LEU A 768 -1.24 37.59 10.69
C LEU A 768 -0.45 36.42 11.24
N THR A 769 -0.07 36.52 12.51
CA THR A 769 0.55 35.43 13.26
C THR A 769 -0.45 34.29 13.48
N HIS A 770 0.08 33.10 13.75
CA HIS A 770 -0.76 31.95 14.10
C HIS A 770 -1.65 32.23 15.32
N HIS A 771 -1.15 33.00 16.30
CA HIS A 771 -1.93 33.40 17.47
C HIS A 771 -3.12 34.29 17.08
N GLU A 772 -2.90 35.30 16.24
CA GLU A 772 -3.96 36.21 15.75
C GLU A 772 -5.01 35.45 14.93
N LEU A 773 -4.59 34.53 14.05
CA LEU A 773 -5.51 33.68 13.29
C LEU A 773 -6.39 32.81 14.19
N LYS A 774 -5.82 32.26 15.27
CA LYS A 774 -6.57 31.49 16.27
C LYS A 774 -7.56 32.36 17.04
N MET A 775 -7.17 33.59 17.40
CA MET A 775 -8.04 34.56 18.05
C MET A 775 -9.20 34.98 17.15
N LEU A 776 -8.95 35.23 15.86
CA LEU A 776 -10.00 35.54 14.87
C LEU A 776 -11.07 34.45 14.83
N ARG A 777 -10.66 33.18 14.84
CA ARG A 777 -11.60 32.04 14.82
C ARG A 777 -12.36 31.91 16.13
N LYS A 778 -11.65 31.87 17.26
CA LYS A 778 -12.24 31.52 18.57
C LYS A 778 -13.05 32.64 19.19
N VAL A 779 -12.68 33.90 18.96
CA VAL A 779 -13.28 35.06 19.63
C VAL A 779 -14.20 35.80 18.69
N HIS A 780 -13.85 35.89 17.40
CA HIS A 780 -14.55 36.73 16.44
C HIS A 780 -15.31 35.95 15.37
N HIS A 781 -15.22 34.61 15.37
CA HIS A 781 -15.86 33.75 14.40
C HIS A 781 -15.49 34.11 12.93
N VAL A 782 -14.28 34.61 12.70
CA VAL A 782 -13.74 34.96 11.37
C VAL A 782 -12.70 33.92 10.96
N TYR A 783 -12.96 33.23 9.84
CA TYR A 783 -12.17 32.07 9.41
C TYR A 783 -11.32 32.39 8.18
N LEU A 784 -10.00 32.46 8.37
CA LEU A 784 -8.98 32.49 7.31
C LEU A 784 -8.23 31.16 7.26
N GLN A 785 -7.52 30.90 6.16
CA GLN A 785 -6.58 29.78 6.07
C GLN A 785 -5.46 29.90 7.12
N ASP A 786 -4.86 28.77 7.51
CA ASP A 786 -3.81 28.73 8.55
C ASP A 786 -2.54 29.49 8.18
N ASN A 787 -2.30 29.73 6.89
CA ASN A 787 -1.20 30.57 6.40
C ASN A 787 -1.55 32.06 6.33
N GLY A 788 -2.73 32.47 6.80
CA GLY A 788 -3.19 33.86 6.73
C GLY A 788 -3.84 34.26 5.40
N ARG A 789 -4.06 33.32 4.46
CA ARG A 789 -4.79 33.64 3.22
C ARG A 789 -6.25 33.97 3.52
N LEU A 790 -6.64 35.17 3.12
CA LEU A 790 -8.00 35.70 3.17
C LEU A 790 -8.63 35.66 1.77
N SER A 791 -9.90 35.25 1.70
CA SER A 791 -10.73 35.38 0.49
C SER A 791 -11.39 36.75 0.43
N ILE A 792 -10.93 37.61 -0.47
CA ILE A 792 -11.58 38.89 -0.79
C ILE A 792 -12.99 38.65 -1.33
N SER A 793 -13.19 37.52 -2.02
CA SER A 793 -14.51 37.21 -2.53
C SER A 793 -15.52 36.82 -1.45
N GLY A 794 -15.06 36.33 -0.29
CA GLY A 794 -15.93 36.06 0.86
C GLY A 794 -16.36 37.31 1.63
N ILE A 795 -15.77 38.47 1.30
CA ILE A 795 -16.13 39.74 1.88
C ILE A 795 -17.39 40.27 1.19
N THR A 796 -18.36 40.69 2.01
CA THR A 796 -19.65 41.26 1.59
C THR A 796 -19.89 42.59 2.30
N ASN A 797 -20.88 43.36 1.83
CA ASN A 797 -21.30 44.58 2.52
C ASN A 797 -21.77 44.31 3.96
N ALA A 798 -22.30 43.10 4.22
CA ALA A 798 -22.79 42.71 5.54
C ALA A 798 -21.66 42.35 6.53
N ASN A 799 -20.53 41.81 6.06
CA ASN A 799 -19.48 41.31 6.95
C ASN A 799 -18.20 42.17 6.98
N ILE A 800 -17.98 43.07 6.02
CA ILE A 800 -16.70 43.76 5.86
C ILE A 800 -16.29 44.59 7.08
N GLU A 801 -17.26 45.23 7.75
CA GLU A 801 -16.98 45.95 8.99
C GLU A 801 -16.62 45.03 10.16
N HIS A 802 -17.32 43.88 10.27
CA HIS A 802 -17.01 42.87 11.29
C HIS A 802 -15.61 42.31 11.08
N VAL A 803 -15.24 42.01 9.83
CA VAL A 803 -13.90 41.54 9.46
C VAL A 803 -12.83 42.57 9.84
N ALA A 804 -13.01 43.84 9.47
CA ALA A 804 -12.05 44.89 9.79
C ALA A 804 -11.88 45.10 11.31
N LYS A 805 -12.99 45.18 12.06
CA LYS A 805 -12.98 45.32 13.53
C LYS A 805 -12.33 44.12 14.22
N SER A 806 -12.57 42.91 13.69
CA SER A 806 -11.98 41.67 14.23
C SER A 806 -10.47 41.62 14.01
N ILE A 807 -9.99 42.02 12.83
CA ILE A 807 -8.56 42.13 12.54
C ILE A 807 -7.90 43.18 13.45
N ASP A 808 -8.51 44.36 13.63
CA ASP A 808 -7.99 45.40 14.53
C ASP A 808 -7.86 44.90 15.97
N SER A 809 -8.93 44.26 16.47
CA SER A 809 -9.00 43.71 17.83
C SER A 809 -7.85 42.74 18.11
N VAL A 810 -7.61 41.75 17.24
CA VAL A 810 -6.59 40.72 17.48
C VAL A 810 -5.16 41.26 17.39
N ILE A 811 -4.90 42.22 16.51
CA ILE A 811 -3.56 42.83 16.35
C ILE A 811 -3.21 43.67 17.57
N ARG A 812 -4.18 44.46 18.08
CA ARG A 812 -3.98 45.26 19.30
C ARG A 812 -3.80 44.39 20.53
N ALA A 813 -4.60 43.33 20.67
CA ALA A 813 -4.47 42.37 21.77
C ALA A 813 -3.06 41.73 21.77
N SER A 814 -2.56 41.31 20.61
CA SER A 814 -1.24 40.70 20.47
C SER A 814 -0.11 41.70 20.77
N SER A 815 -0.27 42.96 20.37
CA SER A 815 0.69 44.04 20.64
C SER A 815 0.78 44.41 22.13
N GLN A 816 -0.31 44.29 22.88
CA GLN A 816 -0.31 44.54 24.34
C GLN A 816 0.39 43.43 25.12
N VAL A 817 0.23 42.17 24.69
CA VAL A 817 0.93 41.02 25.29
C VAL A 817 2.45 41.11 25.06
N ALA A 818 2.89 41.52 23.87
CA ALA A 818 4.31 41.70 23.56
C ALA A 818 5.00 42.79 24.42
N ASN A 819 4.28 43.88 24.74
CA ASN A 819 4.82 44.97 25.57
C ASN A 819 4.70 44.70 27.10
N GLY A 820 3.89 43.73 27.52
CA GLY A 820 3.71 43.36 28.93
C GLY A 820 4.84 42.51 29.51
N ASN A 821 5.55 41.74 28.69
CA ASN A 821 6.66 40.87 29.14
C ASN A 821 7.99 41.62 29.42
N GLY A 822 8.01 42.96 29.32
CA GLY A 822 9.15 43.81 29.68
C GLY A 822 9.08 44.39 31.11
N ARG A 823 8.05 44.04 31.89
CA ARG A 823 7.93 44.42 33.30
C ARG A 823 7.38 43.26 34.11
N HIS A 824 8.22 42.28 34.42
CA HIS A 824 8.16 41.54 35.69
C HIS A 824 9.54 40.98 36.03
#